data_AF-A0A8H6UXW4-F1
#
_entry.id   AF-A0A8H6UXW4-F1
#
_cell.length_a   1.000
_cell.length_b   1.000
_cell.length_c   1.000
_cell.angle_alpha   90.00
_cell.angle_beta   90.00
_cell.angle_gamma   90.00
#
_symmetry.space_group_name_H-M   'P 1'
#
loop_
_entity.id
_entity.type
_entity.pdbx_description
1 polymer ?
#
loop_
_entity_poly.entity_id
_entity_poly.type
_entity_poly.pdbx_seq_one_letter_code
_entity_poly.pdbx_strand_id
1 'polypeptide(L)'
;MTKFKLNTGAEIPAIGFGTWQDQHAQEDAVAEALKAGYRHIDTARVYLTEKAVGRAIKKSGVPREQLFITTKLWNNKHHPDDVEGALDASLADLQLDYVDLFLMHWPVAWKRGDELFPKENGKYVLEDIDIVDTYKAMEKLLSTGKTKAIGVSNFSKAEMERLIQNTSVVPAVHQLEGHPWLQQRSFVDWHKSKGIHVTHYSPFGNQNEIYSSKVQIGKLIDEPVLAEIGKKYNKTSAQVALAWGVTQGHSVLPKSKTPARIKANLEGDFHLSDEDMKKIQGIDKKLRFNDSSADFGRDFFTDLDGKDIVAVIGYGFSKVKPNQRQFSLTDPSISFPYSEHDTVSTAVLVVVALVAPAVIIVITAVLIPMSTKDQNVSRSSLWRYKLWEWNAGWMGLAVACAWAWMATEGLKDLYGKPRPDMLARCNPDLSNIATYAVSGLGDKLAGAPTLVTWKICQNKSDVLTNDGFSSFPSGHSSFSFAGLTYLTLWLCSRFSIAFPYLGHSLLNQNPIGQTHGSIRKRGAAPPVYMLVIASVPIAVASFIAASRWFDHRHHGFDILFGSIMGAIFAWIGFRMYHLPIMRGEGWSWAARSRRHAFFKCPIFPSEEDEHPPIDMHDTQKTTRQDADVERAAENLV
;
A
#
# COMPACT_ATOMS: atom_id res chain seq x y z
N MET A 1 -11.24 -32.63 -20.55
CA MET A 1 -10.95 -31.32 -19.95
C MET A 1 -12.08 -30.95 -19.03
N THR A 2 -11.76 -30.38 -17.89
CA THR A 2 -12.69 -29.81 -16.93
C THR A 2 -13.50 -28.71 -17.61
N LYS A 3 -14.79 -28.64 -17.27
CA LYS A 3 -15.69 -27.58 -17.69
C LYS A 3 -16.47 -27.07 -16.47
N PHE A 4 -16.83 -25.80 -16.51
CA PHE A 4 -17.64 -25.15 -15.49
C PHE A 4 -18.97 -24.69 -16.07
N LYS A 5 -20.01 -24.74 -15.25
CA LYS A 5 -21.37 -24.34 -15.66
C LYS A 5 -21.57 -22.85 -15.38
N LEU A 6 -21.97 -22.11 -16.41
CA LEU A 6 -22.35 -20.70 -16.30
C LEU A 6 -23.78 -20.56 -15.76
N ASN A 7 -24.14 -19.37 -15.28
CA ASN A 7 -25.52 -19.06 -14.87
C ASN A 7 -26.55 -19.14 -16.02
N THR A 8 -26.08 -19.10 -17.27
CA THR A 8 -26.88 -19.34 -18.48
C THR A 8 -27.16 -20.82 -18.73
N GLY A 9 -26.50 -21.73 -17.99
CA GLY A 9 -26.55 -23.17 -18.20
C GLY A 9 -25.52 -23.70 -19.20
N ALA A 10 -24.84 -22.83 -19.96
CA ALA A 10 -23.75 -23.21 -20.86
C ALA A 10 -22.53 -23.72 -20.09
N GLU A 11 -21.68 -24.50 -20.76
CA GLU A 11 -20.43 -25.01 -20.18
C GLU A 11 -19.21 -24.28 -20.77
N ILE A 12 -18.35 -23.73 -19.92
CA ILE A 12 -17.10 -23.11 -20.30
C ILE A 12 -15.91 -24.03 -19.97
N PRO A 13 -15.00 -24.32 -20.91
CA PRO A 13 -13.78 -25.07 -20.61
C PRO A 13 -12.88 -24.36 -19.60
N ALA A 14 -12.29 -25.13 -18.69
CA ALA A 14 -11.42 -24.63 -17.61
C ALA A 14 -10.12 -24.00 -18.14
N ILE A 15 -9.57 -24.51 -19.24
CA ILE A 15 -8.39 -23.91 -19.90
C ILE A 15 -8.82 -23.35 -21.25
N GLY A 16 -8.66 -22.04 -21.41
CA GLY A 16 -8.82 -21.34 -22.68
C GLY A 16 -7.49 -20.90 -23.26
N PHE A 17 -7.49 -20.57 -24.55
CA PHE A 17 -6.32 -20.07 -25.26
C PHE A 17 -6.43 -18.57 -25.46
N GLY A 18 -5.53 -17.79 -24.85
CA GLY A 18 -5.49 -16.33 -25.00
C GLY A 18 -4.75 -15.89 -26.26
N THR A 19 -5.32 -14.94 -27.01
CA THR A 19 -4.80 -14.52 -28.33
C THR A 19 -4.26 -13.08 -28.36
N TRP A 20 -3.99 -12.48 -27.20
CA TRP A 20 -3.44 -11.13 -27.12
C TRP A 20 -1.96 -11.08 -27.59
N GLN A 21 -1.62 -10.03 -28.35
CA GLN A 21 -0.32 -9.75 -29.00
C GLN A 21 0.04 -10.69 -30.16
N ASP A 22 1.22 -10.47 -30.76
CA ASP A 22 1.82 -11.31 -31.80
C ASP A 22 0.85 -11.63 -32.96
N GLN A 23 0.14 -10.61 -33.49
CA GLN A 23 -0.95 -10.78 -34.45
C GLN A 23 -0.62 -11.74 -35.61
N HIS A 24 0.59 -11.65 -36.16
CA HIS A 24 1.03 -12.49 -37.27
C HIS A 24 1.20 -13.98 -36.91
N ALA A 25 1.46 -14.30 -35.64
CA ALA A 25 1.64 -15.69 -35.19
C ALA A 25 0.34 -16.36 -34.73
N GLN A 26 -0.76 -15.60 -34.59
CA GLN A 26 -1.98 -16.12 -33.96
C GLN A 26 -2.71 -17.17 -34.78
N GLU A 27 -2.67 -17.10 -36.11
CA GLU A 27 -3.34 -18.10 -36.95
C GLU A 27 -2.77 -19.51 -36.69
N ASP A 28 -1.44 -19.64 -36.76
CA ASP A 28 -0.78 -20.93 -36.52
C ASP A 28 -0.86 -21.36 -35.05
N ALA A 29 -0.75 -20.42 -34.10
CA ALA A 29 -0.83 -20.73 -32.69
C ALA A 29 -2.23 -21.23 -32.29
N VAL A 30 -3.29 -20.62 -32.81
CA VAL A 30 -4.68 -21.06 -32.56
C VAL A 30 -4.96 -22.39 -33.25
N ALA A 31 -4.49 -22.58 -34.49
CA ALA A 31 -4.64 -23.86 -35.18
C ALA A 31 -3.96 -25.01 -34.40
N GLU A 32 -2.74 -24.77 -33.89
CA GLU A 32 -2.04 -25.73 -33.04
C GLU A 32 -2.75 -25.97 -31.71
N ALA A 33 -3.34 -24.92 -31.09
CA ALA A 33 -4.13 -25.08 -29.87
C ALA A 33 -5.38 -25.96 -30.11
N LEU A 34 -6.13 -25.71 -31.18
CA LEU A 34 -7.30 -26.51 -31.54
C LEU A 34 -6.94 -27.97 -31.82
N LYS A 35 -5.81 -28.20 -32.50
CA LYS A 35 -5.24 -29.53 -32.74
C LYS A 35 -4.78 -30.22 -31.45
N ALA A 36 -4.18 -29.48 -30.53
CA ALA A 36 -3.76 -29.99 -29.22
C ALA A 36 -4.94 -30.35 -28.30
N GLY A 37 -6.14 -29.83 -28.62
CA GLY A 37 -7.39 -30.19 -27.95
C GLY A 37 -8.15 -29.02 -27.38
N TYR A 38 -7.64 -27.78 -27.43
CA TYR A 38 -8.36 -26.62 -26.89
C TYR A 38 -9.73 -26.46 -27.54
N ARG A 39 -10.70 -26.06 -26.72
CA ARG A 39 -12.07 -25.74 -27.17
C ARG A 39 -12.55 -24.38 -26.69
N HIS A 40 -11.77 -23.65 -25.90
CA HIS A 40 -12.08 -22.29 -25.49
C HIS A 40 -11.02 -21.35 -26.05
N ILE A 41 -11.44 -20.37 -26.87
CA ILE A 41 -10.56 -19.34 -27.44
C ILE A 41 -11.01 -17.97 -26.92
N ASP A 42 -10.09 -17.24 -26.30
CA ASP A 42 -10.32 -15.87 -25.83
C ASP A 42 -9.61 -14.87 -26.75
N THR A 43 -10.41 -13.99 -27.36
CA THR A 43 -9.97 -12.88 -28.20
C THR A 43 -10.63 -11.57 -27.76
N ALA A 44 -10.35 -10.48 -28.45
CA ALA A 44 -11.02 -9.20 -28.27
C ALA A 44 -10.85 -8.31 -29.51
N ARG A 45 -11.77 -7.37 -29.71
CA ARG A 45 -11.69 -6.39 -30.81
C ARG A 45 -10.35 -5.67 -30.85
N VAL A 46 -9.87 -5.21 -29.69
CA VAL A 46 -8.62 -4.44 -29.56
C VAL A 46 -7.36 -5.27 -29.83
N TYR A 47 -7.44 -6.61 -29.79
CA TYR A 47 -6.26 -7.43 -30.04
C TYR A 47 -5.84 -7.38 -31.50
N LEU A 48 -6.76 -7.03 -32.41
CA LEU A 48 -6.58 -7.06 -33.86
C LEU A 48 -6.29 -8.47 -34.41
N THR A 49 -6.55 -9.51 -33.62
CA THR A 49 -6.24 -10.91 -33.96
C THR A 49 -7.46 -11.68 -34.45
N GLU A 50 -8.67 -11.13 -34.37
CA GLU A 50 -9.94 -11.82 -34.71
C GLU A 50 -9.94 -12.42 -36.12
N LYS A 51 -9.42 -11.72 -37.13
CA LYS A 51 -9.27 -12.26 -38.50
C LYS A 51 -8.38 -13.51 -38.56
N ALA A 52 -7.28 -13.52 -37.80
CA ALA A 52 -6.37 -14.66 -37.74
C ALA A 52 -7.02 -15.84 -36.99
N VAL A 53 -7.75 -15.55 -35.91
CA VAL A 53 -8.53 -16.54 -35.16
C VAL A 53 -9.60 -17.18 -36.05
N GLY A 54 -10.36 -16.40 -36.81
CA GLY A 54 -11.39 -16.90 -37.73
C GLY A 54 -10.84 -17.84 -38.79
N ARG A 55 -9.70 -17.47 -39.42
CA ARG A 55 -9.00 -18.36 -40.37
C ARG A 55 -8.52 -19.65 -39.71
N ALA A 56 -7.98 -19.57 -38.49
CA ALA A 56 -7.53 -20.74 -37.75
C ALA A 56 -8.67 -21.70 -37.37
N ILE A 57 -9.81 -21.16 -36.92
CA ILE A 57 -11.02 -21.94 -36.64
C ILE A 57 -11.47 -22.68 -37.90
N LYS A 58 -11.60 -21.96 -39.02
CA LYS A 58 -11.97 -22.56 -40.32
C LYS A 58 -10.99 -23.64 -40.76
N LYS A 59 -9.68 -23.38 -40.64
CA LYS A 59 -8.60 -24.32 -40.99
C LYS A 59 -8.60 -25.57 -40.10
N SER A 60 -9.02 -25.44 -38.84
CA SER A 60 -9.02 -26.55 -37.88
C SER A 60 -10.03 -27.66 -38.21
N GLY A 61 -11.13 -27.31 -38.89
CA GLY A 61 -12.23 -28.24 -39.16
C GLY A 61 -13.02 -28.68 -37.91
N VAL A 62 -12.76 -28.08 -36.74
CA VAL A 62 -13.52 -28.39 -35.51
C VAL A 62 -14.94 -27.82 -35.64
N PRO A 63 -16.00 -28.62 -35.39
CA PRO A 63 -17.38 -28.13 -35.47
C PRO A 63 -17.62 -26.93 -34.54
N ARG A 64 -18.34 -25.91 -35.03
CA ARG A 64 -18.49 -24.62 -34.34
C ARG A 64 -19.11 -24.78 -32.95
N GLU A 65 -20.08 -25.67 -32.80
CA GLU A 65 -20.79 -25.98 -31.56
C GLU A 65 -19.91 -26.68 -30.50
N GLN A 66 -18.73 -27.17 -30.87
CA GLN A 66 -17.74 -27.70 -29.93
C GLN A 66 -16.80 -26.62 -29.39
N LEU A 67 -16.84 -25.41 -29.95
CA LEU A 67 -15.98 -24.30 -29.58
C LEU A 67 -16.73 -23.32 -28.67
N PHE A 68 -16.01 -22.79 -27.69
CA PHE A 68 -16.40 -21.68 -26.83
C PHE A 68 -15.55 -20.48 -27.21
N ILE A 69 -16.13 -19.51 -27.92
CA ILE A 69 -15.44 -18.33 -28.42
C ILE A 69 -15.85 -17.11 -27.59
N THR A 70 -14.85 -16.44 -27.00
CA THR A 70 -15.02 -15.20 -26.24
C THR A 70 -14.45 -14.02 -27.03
N THR A 71 -15.22 -12.95 -27.19
CA THR A 71 -14.70 -11.63 -27.65
C THR A 71 -15.19 -10.49 -26.76
N LYS A 72 -14.69 -9.27 -26.97
CA LYS A 72 -14.87 -8.14 -26.05
C LYS A 72 -15.13 -6.83 -26.79
N LEU A 73 -16.14 -6.09 -26.31
CA LEU A 73 -16.47 -4.72 -26.68
C LEU A 73 -15.35 -3.78 -26.22
N TRP A 74 -14.81 -2.96 -27.12
CA TRP A 74 -13.74 -2.02 -26.81
C TRP A 74 -14.27 -0.64 -26.42
N ASN A 75 -13.43 0.14 -25.74
CA ASN A 75 -13.77 1.36 -25.02
C ASN A 75 -14.40 2.46 -25.91
N ASN A 76 -14.07 2.50 -27.21
CA ASN A 76 -14.61 3.47 -28.18
C ASN A 76 -16.03 3.14 -28.70
N LYS A 77 -16.63 2.03 -28.26
CA LYS A 77 -17.96 1.56 -28.71
C LYS A 77 -18.93 1.31 -27.55
N HIS A 78 -18.75 2.04 -26.44
CA HIS A 78 -19.61 1.91 -25.25
C HIS A 78 -21.01 2.52 -25.40
N HIS A 79 -21.22 3.41 -26.37
CA HIS A 79 -22.52 4.01 -26.56
C HIS A 79 -23.54 2.94 -27.00
N PRO A 80 -24.77 2.92 -26.44
CA PRO A 80 -25.77 1.88 -26.73
C PRO A 80 -25.97 1.58 -28.22
N ASP A 81 -26.02 2.61 -29.07
CA ASP A 81 -26.22 2.46 -30.53
C ASP A 81 -25.04 1.78 -31.26
N ASP A 82 -23.85 1.79 -30.67
CA ASP A 82 -22.64 1.24 -31.29
C ASP A 82 -22.38 -0.22 -30.90
N VAL A 83 -23.02 -0.71 -29.83
CA VAL A 83 -22.74 -2.00 -29.22
C VAL A 83 -23.02 -3.17 -30.18
N GLU A 84 -24.15 -3.15 -30.88
CA GLU A 84 -24.50 -4.21 -31.84
C GLU A 84 -23.56 -4.21 -33.04
N GLY A 85 -23.31 -3.03 -33.63
CA GLY A 85 -22.38 -2.90 -34.76
C GLY A 85 -20.95 -3.33 -34.42
N ALA A 86 -20.52 -3.13 -33.17
CA ALA A 86 -19.22 -3.61 -32.70
C ALA A 86 -19.16 -5.15 -32.63
N LEU A 87 -20.23 -5.82 -32.18
CA LEU A 87 -20.30 -7.28 -32.20
C LEU A 87 -20.34 -7.80 -33.64
N ASP A 88 -21.11 -7.17 -34.53
CA ASP A 88 -21.17 -7.54 -35.95
C ASP A 88 -19.81 -7.46 -36.64
N ALA A 89 -19.03 -6.42 -36.33
CA ALA A 89 -17.66 -6.29 -36.83
C ALA A 89 -16.76 -7.43 -36.36
N SER A 90 -16.85 -7.84 -35.08
CA SER A 90 -16.10 -8.98 -34.55
C SER A 90 -16.55 -10.31 -35.16
N LEU A 91 -17.86 -10.52 -35.35
CA LEU A 91 -18.40 -11.71 -36.02
C LEU A 91 -17.93 -11.83 -37.48
N ALA A 92 -17.91 -10.72 -38.21
CA ALA A 92 -17.41 -10.67 -39.57
C ALA A 92 -15.92 -11.03 -39.65
N ASP A 93 -15.10 -10.48 -38.74
CA ASP A 93 -13.67 -10.78 -38.69
C ASP A 93 -13.40 -12.24 -38.27
N LEU A 94 -14.18 -12.78 -37.33
CA LEU A 94 -14.11 -14.17 -36.90
C LEU A 94 -14.69 -15.15 -37.92
N GLN A 95 -15.50 -14.67 -38.88
CA GLN A 95 -16.27 -15.48 -39.83
C GLN A 95 -17.24 -16.44 -39.12
N LEU A 96 -17.95 -15.95 -38.09
CA LEU A 96 -18.88 -16.71 -37.27
C LEU A 96 -20.26 -16.05 -37.24
N ASP A 97 -21.32 -16.85 -37.07
CA ASP A 97 -22.68 -16.34 -36.90
C ASP A 97 -22.97 -15.91 -35.44
N TYR A 98 -22.22 -16.46 -34.49
CA TYR A 98 -22.34 -16.13 -33.08
C TYR A 98 -21.02 -16.33 -32.31
N VAL A 99 -20.90 -15.66 -31.17
CA VAL A 99 -19.91 -15.95 -30.13
C VAL A 99 -20.58 -16.55 -28.89
N ASP A 100 -19.85 -17.35 -28.13
CA ASP A 100 -20.38 -17.97 -26.92
C ASP A 100 -20.42 -16.98 -25.76
N LEU A 101 -19.48 -16.04 -25.74
CA LEU A 101 -19.37 -15.02 -24.71
C LEU A 101 -18.94 -13.66 -25.28
N PHE A 102 -19.68 -12.60 -24.95
CA PHE A 102 -19.33 -11.22 -25.29
C PHE A 102 -19.15 -10.38 -24.02
N LEU A 103 -17.97 -9.78 -23.84
CA LEU A 103 -17.61 -9.06 -22.61
C LEU A 103 -17.49 -7.55 -22.84
N MET A 104 -17.90 -6.73 -21.88
CA MET A 104 -17.43 -5.33 -21.80
C MET A 104 -15.98 -5.33 -21.31
N HIS A 105 -15.02 -4.85 -22.11
CA HIS A 105 -13.60 -5.07 -21.84
C HIS A 105 -13.07 -4.26 -20.65
N TRP A 106 -13.51 -3.01 -20.49
CA TRP A 106 -13.17 -2.15 -19.36
C TRP A 106 -14.37 -1.31 -18.96
N PRO A 107 -14.52 -0.91 -17.69
CA PRO A 107 -15.57 0.02 -17.28
C PRO A 107 -15.19 1.47 -17.63
N VAL A 108 -14.82 1.78 -18.87
CA VAL A 108 -14.52 3.15 -19.33
C VAL A 108 -14.94 3.36 -20.78
N ALA A 109 -15.60 4.48 -21.03
CA ALA A 109 -15.97 4.89 -22.37
C ALA A 109 -14.97 5.91 -22.92
N TRP A 110 -14.52 5.67 -24.14
CA TRP A 110 -13.70 6.60 -24.92
C TRP A 110 -14.54 7.25 -26.02
N LYS A 111 -13.99 8.32 -26.60
CA LYS A 111 -14.58 9.03 -27.74
C LYS A 111 -15.11 8.07 -28.79
N ARG A 112 -16.39 8.21 -29.12
CA ARG A 112 -17.06 7.38 -30.12
C ARG A 112 -16.44 7.61 -31.48
N GLY A 113 -16.30 6.52 -32.24
CA GLY A 113 -15.77 6.56 -33.59
C GLY A 113 -15.06 5.27 -33.97
N ASP A 114 -14.35 5.28 -35.09
CA ASP A 114 -13.64 4.11 -35.61
C ASP A 114 -12.20 3.98 -35.10
N GLU A 115 -11.66 5.06 -34.53
CA GLU A 115 -10.36 5.03 -33.87
C GLU A 115 -10.43 4.20 -32.58
N LEU A 116 -9.60 3.15 -32.49
CA LEU A 116 -9.56 2.29 -31.31
C LEU A 116 -8.93 2.97 -30.09
N PHE A 117 -8.08 3.96 -30.31
CA PHE A 117 -7.28 4.62 -29.27
C PHE A 117 -7.34 6.15 -29.42
N PRO A 118 -8.53 6.77 -29.31
CA PRO A 118 -8.70 8.20 -29.56
C PRO A 118 -7.92 9.01 -28.54
N LYS A 119 -6.87 9.71 -28.99
CA LYS A 119 -6.00 10.52 -28.15
C LYS A 119 -5.97 11.99 -28.59
N GLU A 120 -6.06 12.88 -27.61
CA GLU A 120 -5.82 14.31 -27.77
C GLU A 120 -4.75 14.74 -26.74
N ASN A 121 -3.71 15.45 -27.20
CA ASN A 121 -2.55 15.85 -26.36
C ASN A 121 -1.89 14.69 -25.59
N GLY A 122 -1.80 13.51 -26.22
CA GLY A 122 -1.17 12.32 -25.64
C GLY A 122 -2.01 11.58 -24.58
N LYS A 123 -3.23 12.06 -24.27
CA LYS A 123 -4.17 11.41 -23.35
C LYS A 123 -5.36 10.85 -24.11
N TYR A 124 -5.93 9.74 -23.64
CA TYR A 124 -7.18 9.25 -24.21
C TYR A 124 -8.31 10.26 -23.98
N VAL A 125 -9.22 10.35 -24.94
CA VAL A 125 -10.42 11.18 -24.84
C VAL A 125 -11.54 10.34 -24.27
N LEU A 126 -12.00 10.67 -23.06
CA LEU A 126 -13.08 9.96 -22.37
C LEU A 126 -14.44 10.56 -22.75
N GLU A 127 -15.47 9.71 -22.77
CA GLU A 127 -16.87 10.14 -22.83
C GLU A 127 -17.61 9.71 -21.57
N ASP A 128 -18.59 10.52 -21.16
CA ASP A 128 -19.45 10.22 -20.01
C ASP A 128 -20.62 9.34 -20.45
N ILE A 129 -20.30 8.06 -20.71
CA ILE A 129 -21.28 7.02 -21.00
C ILE A 129 -21.32 6.06 -19.83
N ASP A 130 -22.51 5.86 -19.28
CA ASP A 130 -22.71 4.97 -18.16
C ASP A 130 -22.54 3.49 -18.57
N ILE A 131 -21.72 2.77 -17.81
CA ILE A 131 -21.54 1.30 -17.95
C ILE A 131 -22.87 0.54 -17.87
N VAL A 132 -23.86 1.06 -17.15
CA VAL A 132 -25.20 0.46 -17.05
C VAL A 132 -25.92 0.53 -18.39
N ASP A 133 -25.83 1.66 -19.11
CA ASP A 133 -26.49 1.84 -20.40
C ASP A 133 -25.83 0.99 -21.48
N THR A 134 -24.49 0.91 -21.48
CA THR A 134 -23.76 -0.03 -22.34
C THR A 134 -24.21 -1.47 -22.09
N TYR A 135 -24.33 -1.89 -20.82
CA TYR A 135 -24.70 -3.26 -20.50
C TYR A 135 -26.15 -3.57 -20.86
N LYS A 136 -27.10 -2.65 -20.65
CA LYS A 136 -28.48 -2.77 -21.16
C LYS A 136 -28.54 -2.93 -22.67
N ALA A 137 -27.64 -2.29 -23.41
CA ALA A 137 -27.53 -2.51 -24.85
C ALA A 137 -27.00 -3.93 -25.16
N MET A 138 -26.03 -4.43 -24.39
CA MET A 138 -25.55 -5.81 -24.50
C MET A 138 -26.64 -6.85 -24.18
N GLU A 139 -27.53 -6.60 -23.22
CA GLU A 139 -28.66 -7.49 -22.89
C GLU A 139 -29.56 -7.76 -24.09
N LYS A 140 -29.81 -6.73 -24.92
CA LYS A 140 -30.64 -6.84 -26.12
C LYS A 140 -30.06 -7.83 -27.13
N LEU A 141 -28.72 -7.97 -27.18
CA LEU A 141 -28.03 -8.87 -28.10
C LEU A 141 -28.31 -10.36 -27.83
N LEU A 142 -28.74 -10.72 -26.62
CA LEU A 142 -29.10 -12.12 -26.33
C LEU A 142 -30.28 -12.59 -27.18
N SER A 143 -31.24 -11.69 -27.45
CA SER A 143 -32.42 -11.99 -28.26
C SER A 143 -32.13 -12.15 -29.76
N THR A 144 -31.03 -11.58 -30.24
CA THR A 144 -30.61 -11.68 -31.65
C THR A 144 -29.91 -13.00 -31.96
N GLY A 145 -29.47 -13.73 -30.92
CA GLY A 145 -28.73 -14.99 -31.07
C GLY A 145 -27.27 -14.84 -31.47
N LYS A 146 -26.79 -13.61 -31.73
CA LYS A 146 -25.40 -13.25 -32.08
C LYS A 146 -24.41 -13.51 -30.95
N THR A 147 -24.89 -13.55 -29.70
CA THR A 147 -24.12 -13.99 -28.55
C THR A 147 -24.96 -14.89 -27.64
N LYS A 148 -24.34 -15.92 -27.04
CA LYS A 148 -25.03 -16.85 -26.13
C LYS A 148 -24.99 -16.40 -24.66
N ALA A 149 -23.99 -15.62 -24.28
CA ALA A 149 -23.83 -15.09 -22.94
C ALA A 149 -23.11 -13.74 -22.99
N ILE A 150 -23.43 -12.87 -22.03
CA ILE A 150 -22.77 -11.58 -21.85
C ILE A 150 -22.11 -11.50 -20.48
N GLY A 151 -21.03 -10.74 -20.41
CA GLY A 151 -20.27 -10.55 -19.18
C GLY A 151 -19.46 -9.28 -19.19
N VAL A 152 -18.53 -9.15 -18.26
CA VAL A 152 -17.66 -7.98 -18.12
C VAL A 152 -16.22 -8.37 -17.84
N SER A 153 -15.32 -7.40 -17.94
CA SER A 153 -13.90 -7.55 -17.65
C SER A 153 -13.36 -6.32 -16.94
N ASN A 154 -12.48 -6.52 -15.95
CA ASN A 154 -11.78 -5.46 -15.20
C ASN A 154 -12.67 -4.53 -14.37
N PHE A 155 -13.80 -5.02 -13.84
CA PHE A 155 -14.67 -4.23 -12.97
C PHE A 155 -14.23 -4.30 -11.50
N SER A 156 -14.39 -3.20 -10.77
CA SER A 156 -14.34 -3.18 -9.30
C SER A 156 -15.58 -3.87 -8.69
N LYS A 157 -15.54 -4.17 -7.39
CA LYS A 157 -16.71 -4.78 -6.73
C LYS A 157 -17.88 -3.81 -6.68
N ALA A 158 -17.63 -2.54 -6.38
CA ALA A 158 -18.63 -1.48 -6.38
C ALA A 158 -19.28 -1.28 -7.76
N GLU A 159 -18.49 -1.30 -8.84
CA GLU A 159 -19.03 -1.23 -10.21
C GLU A 159 -19.89 -2.45 -10.55
N MET A 160 -19.47 -3.65 -10.13
CA MET A 160 -20.27 -4.87 -10.31
C MET A 160 -21.59 -4.84 -9.55
N GLU A 161 -21.58 -4.42 -8.28
CA GLU A 161 -22.79 -4.28 -7.47
C GLU A 161 -23.76 -3.27 -8.07
N ARG A 162 -23.24 -2.13 -8.53
CA ARG A 162 -24.02 -1.11 -9.24
C ARG A 162 -24.61 -1.65 -10.53
N LEU A 163 -23.83 -2.41 -11.31
CA LEU A 163 -24.30 -3.02 -12.55
C LEU A 163 -25.49 -3.96 -12.28
N ILE A 164 -25.32 -4.94 -11.39
CA ILE A 164 -26.33 -5.95 -11.06
C ILE A 164 -27.62 -5.32 -10.51
N GLN A 165 -27.52 -4.22 -9.76
CA GLN A 165 -28.70 -3.51 -9.23
C GLN A 165 -29.54 -2.81 -10.30
N ASN A 166 -28.95 -2.49 -11.46
CA ASN A 166 -29.57 -1.64 -12.48
C ASN A 166 -29.79 -2.34 -13.83
N THR A 167 -29.45 -3.63 -13.93
CA THR A 167 -29.58 -4.45 -15.14
C THR A 167 -30.43 -5.69 -14.85
N SER A 168 -30.99 -6.31 -15.88
CA SER A 168 -31.90 -7.46 -15.75
C SER A 168 -31.17 -8.80 -15.83
N VAL A 169 -30.04 -8.82 -16.53
CA VAL A 169 -29.18 -10.00 -16.74
C VAL A 169 -27.98 -9.88 -15.81
N VAL A 170 -27.76 -10.92 -15.00
CA VAL A 170 -26.54 -11.04 -14.20
C VAL A 170 -25.40 -11.47 -15.14
N PRO A 171 -24.23 -10.79 -15.13
CA PRO A 171 -23.08 -11.19 -15.92
C PRO A 171 -22.76 -12.68 -15.79
N ALA A 172 -22.67 -13.39 -16.91
CA ALA A 172 -22.34 -14.82 -16.90
C ALA A 172 -20.90 -15.07 -16.48
N VAL A 173 -20.01 -14.17 -16.90
CA VAL A 173 -18.57 -14.23 -16.64
C VAL A 173 -18.06 -12.85 -16.24
N HIS A 174 -17.18 -12.81 -15.24
CA HIS A 174 -16.27 -11.70 -15.02
C HIS A 174 -14.84 -12.16 -15.32
N GLN A 175 -14.21 -11.56 -16.33
CA GLN A 175 -12.82 -11.80 -16.67
C GLN A 175 -11.90 -10.80 -15.94
N LEU A 176 -10.96 -11.28 -15.14
CA LEU A 176 -10.09 -10.43 -14.29
C LEU A 176 -8.67 -10.98 -14.19
N GLU A 177 -7.71 -10.13 -13.80
CA GLU A 177 -6.33 -10.56 -13.54
C GLU A 177 -6.33 -11.51 -12.34
N GLY A 178 -5.84 -12.73 -12.52
CA GLY A 178 -5.83 -13.71 -11.43
C GLY A 178 -4.68 -14.69 -11.57
N HIS A 179 -3.86 -14.78 -10.52
CA HIS A 179 -2.71 -15.66 -10.42
C HIS A 179 -2.28 -15.81 -8.96
N PRO A 180 -1.42 -16.77 -8.59
CA PRO A 180 -1.02 -16.99 -7.19
C PRO A 180 -0.49 -15.75 -6.43
N TRP A 181 0.11 -14.75 -7.10
CA TRP A 181 0.50 -13.48 -6.47
C TRP A 181 -0.62 -12.44 -6.29
N LEU A 182 -1.80 -12.64 -6.88
CA LEU A 182 -2.97 -11.76 -6.79
C LEU A 182 -4.22 -12.63 -6.75
N GLN A 183 -4.54 -13.15 -5.57
CA GLN A 183 -5.56 -14.19 -5.45
C GLN A 183 -6.99 -13.64 -5.30
N GLN A 184 -7.17 -12.41 -4.82
CA GLN A 184 -8.46 -11.72 -4.74
C GLN A 184 -9.59 -12.56 -4.09
N ARG A 185 -9.27 -13.35 -3.07
CA ARG A 185 -10.15 -14.41 -2.53
C ARG A 185 -11.55 -13.90 -2.13
N SER A 186 -11.62 -12.79 -1.40
CA SER A 186 -12.90 -12.20 -0.98
C SER A 186 -13.76 -11.75 -2.16
N PHE A 187 -13.14 -11.27 -3.23
CA PHE A 187 -13.84 -10.85 -4.44
C PHE A 187 -14.33 -12.05 -5.25
N VAL A 188 -13.49 -13.09 -5.40
CA VAL A 188 -13.86 -14.36 -6.03
C VAL A 188 -15.03 -15.03 -5.29
N ASP A 189 -14.97 -15.12 -3.96
CA ASP A 189 -16.05 -15.70 -3.15
C ASP A 189 -17.37 -14.93 -3.33
N TRP A 190 -17.28 -13.60 -3.47
CA TRP A 190 -18.44 -12.76 -3.80
C TRP A 190 -19.03 -13.10 -5.18
N HIS A 191 -18.22 -13.32 -6.23
CA HIS A 191 -18.74 -13.75 -7.54
C HIS A 191 -19.50 -15.06 -7.46
N LYS A 192 -18.96 -16.03 -6.72
CA LYS A 192 -19.63 -17.32 -6.49
C LYS A 192 -21.00 -17.13 -5.83
N SER A 193 -21.11 -16.22 -4.86
CA SER A 193 -22.39 -15.89 -4.21
C SER A 193 -23.43 -15.28 -5.16
N LYS A 194 -22.99 -14.70 -6.29
CA LYS A 194 -23.84 -14.11 -7.33
C LYS A 194 -24.06 -15.03 -8.54
N GLY A 195 -23.47 -16.24 -8.53
CA GLY A 195 -23.52 -17.16 -9.67
C GLY A 195 -22.72 -16.66 -10.88
N ILE A 196 -21.75 -15.78 -10.68
CA ILE A 196 -20.91 -15.23 -11.77
C ILE A 196 -19.66 -16.09 -11.88
N HIS A 197 -19.37 -16.60 -13.07
CA HIS A 197 -18.15 -17.39 -13.31
C HIS A 197 -16.93 -16.47 -13.43
N VAL A 198 -15.80 -16.88 -12.85
CA VAL A 198 -14.55 -16.12 -12.93
C VAL A 198 -13.64 -16.73 -13.99
N THR A 199 -13.13 -15.87 -14.87
CA THR A 199 -12.08 -16.23 -15.83
C THR A 199 -10.82 -15.41 -15.56
N HIS A 200 -9.73 -16.08 -15.21
CA HIS A 200 -8.44 -15.45 -14.96
C HIS A 200 -7.66 -15.23 -16.27
N TYR A 201 -7.38 -13.97 -16.58
CA TYR A 201 -6.32 -13.62 -17.52
C TYR A 201 -4.98 -13.48 -16.79
N SER A 202 -3.90 -13.56 -17.57
CA SER A 202 -2.52 -13.48 -17.07
C SER A 202 -2.19 -14.47 -15.93
N PRO A 203 -2.52 -15.77 -16.06
CA PRO A 203 -2.31 -16.76 -15.00
C PRO A 203 -0.83 -16.94 -14.60
N PHE A 204 0.11 -16.37 -15.38
CA PHE A 204 1.54 -16.41 -15.12
C PHE A 204 2.12 -15.10 -14.54
N GLY A 205 1.30 -14.14 -14.10
CA GLY A 205 1.77 -12.86 -13.53
C GLY A 205 2.31 -11.87 -14.57
N ASN A 206 1.75 -11.90 -15.79
CA ASN A 206 1.88 -10.92 -16.87
C ASN A 206 3.25 -10.22 -17.07
N GLN A 207 4.31 -10.99 -17.34
CA GLN A 207 5.67 -10.47 -17.48
C GLN A 207 6.03 -9.88 -18.86
N ASN A 208 5.04 -9.41 -19.62
CA ASN A 208 5.29 -8.85 -20.94
C ASN A 208 5.90 -7.44 -20.82
N GLU A 209 6.78 -7.06 -21.75
CA GLU A 209 7.48 -5.76 -21.78
C GLU A 209 6.54 -4.54 -21.75
N ILE A 210 5.27 -4.71 -22.17
CA ILE A 210 4.26 -3.64 -22.22
C ILE A 210 3.80 -3.20 -20.83
N TYR A 211 3.77 -4.12 -19.85
CA TYR A 211 3.38 -3.79 -18.48
C TYR A 211 4.62 -3.36 -17.73
N SER A 212 4.88 -2.06 -17.79
CA SER A 212 6.09 -1.39 -17.34
C SER A 212 6.32 -1.52 -15.83
N SER A 213 6.73 -2.69 -15.36
CA SER A 213 7.44 -2.75 -14.09
C SER A 213 8.89 -2.35 -14.37
N LYS A 214 9.21 -1.07 -14.14
CA LYS A 214 10.60 -0.59 -14.02
C LYS A 214 11.33 -1.26 -12.83
N VAL A 215 10.60 -2.03 -12.03
CA VAL A 215 11.06 -2.83 -10.91
C VAL A 215 11.26 -4.27 -11.40
N GLN A 216 12.46 -4.83 -11.22
CA GLN A 216 12.69 -6.25 -11.51
C GLN A 216 12.00 -7.13 -10.45
N ILE A 217 10.70 -7.32 -10.62
CA ILE A 217 9.92 -8.31 -9.90
C ILE A 217 10.18 -9.63 -10.63
N GLY A 218 10.74 -10.64 -9.95
CA GLY A 218 11.09 -11.94 -10.54
C GLY A 218 9.90 -12.65 -11.22
N LYS A 219 10.06 -13.90 -11.66
CA LYS A 219 8.97 -14.63 -12.32
C LYS A 219 8.12 -15.42 -11.35
N LEU A 220 6.79 -15.30 -11.51
CA LEU A 220 5.84 -16.11 -10.75
C LEU A 220 6.15 -17.60 -10.89
N ILE A 221 6.48 -18.03 -12.12
CA ILE A 221 6.82 -19.43 -12.40
C ILE A 221 8.12 -19.89 -11.73
N ASP A 222 8.95 -18.97 -11.25
CA ASP A 222 10.18 -19.27 -10.50
C ASP A 222 9.92 -19.34 -8.98
N GLU A 223 8.67 -19.19 -8.52
CA GLU A 223 8.31 -19.31 -7.11
C GLU A 223 8.66 -20.70 -6.53
N PRO A 224 9.45 -20.77 -5.44
CA PRO A 224 9.83 -22.05 -4.84
C PRO A 224 8.64 -22.92 -4.45
N VAL A 225 7.54 -22.32 -3.97
CA VAL A 225 6.32 -23.04 -3.60
C VAL A 225 5.69 -23.74 -4.81
N LEU A 226 5.64 -23.08 -5.97
CA LEU A 226 5.10 -23.68 -7.19
C LEU A 226 6.02 -24.79 -7.72
N ALA A 227 7.34 -24.61 -7.59
CA ALA A 227 8.32 -25.63 -7.99
C ALA A 227 8.26 -26.87 -7.09
N GLU A 228 8.11 -26.70 -5.76
CA GLU A 228 7.92 -27.79 -4.80
C GLU A 228 6.67 -28.61 -5.13
N ILE A 229 5.54 -27.92 -5.31
CA ILE A 229 4.27 -28.56 -5.68
C ILE A 229 4.41 -29.23 -7.06
N GLY A 230 5.07 -28.59 -8.01
CA GLY A 230 5.32 -29.15 -9.33
C GLY A 230 6.04 -30.50 -9.28
N LYS A 231 7.08 -30.62 -8.44
CA LYS A 231 7.79 -31.89 -8.21
C LYS A 231 6.85 -32.98 -7.69
N LYS A 232 5.95 -32.67 -6.76
CA LYS A 232 4.97 -33.61 -6.19
C LYS A 232 4.05 -34.21 -7.27
N TYR A 233 3.61 -33.40 -8.24
CA TYR A 233 2.70 -33.84 -9.30
C TYR A 233 3.38 -34.24 -10.61
N ASN A 234 4.71 -34.22 -10.68
CA ASN A 234 5.48 -34.33 -11.93
C ASN A 234 5.01 -33.31 -12.99
N LYS A 235 4.87 -32.05 -12.56
CA LYS A 235 4.40 -30.91 -13.34
C LYS A 235 5.36 -29.73 -13.21
N THR A 236 5.29 -28.82 -14.18
CA THR A 236 6.02 -27.55 -14.15
C THR A 236 5.30 -26.52 -13.26
N SER A 237 6.02 -25.53 -12.74
CA SER A 237 5.41 -24.42 -11.99
C SER A 237 4.32 -23.69 -12.77
N ALA A 238 4.46 -23.59 -14.09
CA ALA A 238 3.43 -23.00 -14.96
C ALA A 238 2.14 -23.84 -14.94
N GLN A 239 2.24 -25.17 -15.05
CA GLN A 239 1.09 -26.06 -14.95
C GLN A 239 0.44 -26.00 -13.56
N VAL A 240 1.23 -25.88 -12.49
CA VAL A 240 0.71 -25.69 -11.12
C VAL A 240 -0.05 -24.36 -10.99
N ALA A 241 0.47 -23.27 -11.56
CA ALA A 241 -0.22 -21.98 -11.56
C ALA A 241 -1.57 -22.03 -12.29
N LEU A 242 -1.67 -22.78 -13.38
CA LEU A 242 -2.94 -23.03 -14.07
C LEU A 242 -3.88 -23.90 -13.22
N ALA A 243 -3.37 -25.01 -12.69
CA ALA A 243 -4.12 -25.94 -11.85
C ALA A 243 -4.69 -25.28 -10.59
N TRP A 244 -3.99 -24.29 -10.03
CA TRP A 244 -4.50 -23.46 -8.94
C TRP A 244 -5.83 -22.78 -9.32
N GLY A 245 -5.89 -22.09 -10.46
CA GLY A 245 -7.13 -21.45 -10.92
C GLY A 245 -8.23 -22.47 -11.23
N VAL A 246 -7.87 -23.58 -11.89
CA VAL A 246 -8.81 -24.67 -12.20
C VAL A 246 -9.38 -25.31 -10.92
N THR A 247 -8.55 -25.54 -9.91
CA THR A 247 -8.94 -26.12 -8.62
C THR A 247 -9.92 -25.21 -7.86
N GLN A 248 -9.82 -23.89 -8.02
CA GLN A 248 -10.79 -22.94 -7.46
C GLN A 248 -12.12 -22.90 -8.22
N GLY A 249 -12.24 -23.58 -9.36
CA GLY A 249 -13.41 -23.57 -10.20
C GLY A 249 -13.42 -22.44 -11.23
N HIS A 250 -12.26 -21.89 -11.59
CA HIS A 250 -12.14 -20.77 -12.54
C HIS A 250 -11.61 -21.24 -13.89
N SER A 251 -12.00 -20.54 -14.95
CA SER A 251 -11.32 -20.68 -16.23
C SER A 251 -10.00 -19.90 -16.20
N VAL A 252 -8.94 -20.43 -16.81
CA VAL A 252 -7.62 -19.77 -16.93
C VAL A 252 -7.23 -19.62 -18.40
N LEU A 253 -6.62 -18.49 -18.75
CA LEU A 253 -6.28 -18.12 -20.14
C LEU A 253 -4.77 -18.00 -20.36
N PRO A 254 -4.00 -19.11 -20.40
CA PRO A 254 -2.62 -19.06 -20.82
C PRO A 254 -2.48 -18.66 -22.29
N LYS A 255 -1.46 -17.85 -22.59
CA LYS A 255 -1.06 -17.49 -23.96
C LYS A 255 0.27 -18.16 -24.31
N SER A 256 0.39 -18.67 -25.53
CA SER A 256 1.65 -19.20 -26.06
C SER A 256 1.63 -19.22 -27.58
N LYS A 257 2.80 -19.00 -28.20
CA LYS A 257 3.03 -19.27 -29.65
C LYS A 257 3.91 -20.49 -29.89
N THR A 258 4.37 -21.14 -28.83
CA THR A 258 5.30 -22.28 -28.90
C THR A 258 4.50 -23.58 -28.77
N PRO A 259 4.46 -24.45 -29.79
CA PRO A 259 3.64 -25.68 -29.79
C PRO A 259 3.81 -26.55 -28.54
N ALA A 260 5.05 -26.79 -28.11
CA ALA A 260 5.33 -27.56 -26.90
C ALA A 260 4.69 -26.96 -25.63
N ARG A 261 4.69 -25.63 -25.49
CA ARG A 261 4.05 -24.92 -24.36
C ARG A 261 2.53 -24.93 -24.50
N ILE A 262 1.99 -24.83 -25.72
CA ILE A 262 0.54 -24.91 -25.97
C ILE A 262 0.00 -26.23 -25.44
N LYS A 263 0.64 -27.34 -25.81
CA LYS A 263 0.31 -28.68 -25.31
C LYS A 263 0.52 -28.80 -23.80
N ALA A 264 1.67 -28.37 -23.28
CA ALA A 264 1.99 -28.46 -21.85
C ALA A 264 1.00 -27.66 -20.97
N ASN A 265 0.53 -26.50 -21.43
CA ASN A 265 -0.44 -25.69 -20.70
C ASN A 265 -1.78 -26.42 -20.53
N LEU A 266 -2.20 -27.22 -21.51
CA LEU A 266 -3.44 -28.00 -21.43
C LEU A 266 -3.37 -29.07 -20.33
N GLU A 267 -2.17 -29.59 -20.08
CA GLU A 267 -1.91 -30.55 -18.99
C GLU A 267 -1.88 -29.89 -17.60
N GLY A 268 -2.09 -28.58 -17.51
CA GLY A 268 -2.39 -27.85 -16.28
C GLY A 268 -3.82 -28.04 -15.78
N ASP A 269 -4.66 -28.77 -16.53
CA ASP A 269 -6.01 -29.16 -16.12
C ASP A 269 -5.96 -30.38 -15.19
N PHE A 270 -5.54 -30.15 -13.95
CA PHE A 270 -5.55 -31.14 -12.88
C PHE A 270 -5.92 -30.48 -11.55
N HIS A 271 -6.26 -31.31 -10.56
CA HIS A 271 -6.70 -30.84 -9.26
C HIS A 271 -5.55 -30.87 -8.24
N LEU A 272 -5.40 -29.78 -7.48
CA LEU A 272 -4.46 -29.68 -6.36
C LEU A 272 -5.14 -30.07 -5.06
N SER A 273 -4.39 -30.70 -4.15
CA SER A 273 -4.89 -30.99 -2.80
C SER A 273 -5.10 -29.72 -1.96
N ASP A 274 -5.98 -29.78 -0.96
CA ASP A 274 -6.23 -28.66 -0.04
C ASP A 274 -4.95 -28.15 0.65
N GLU A 275 -4.01 -29.05 0.95
CA GLU A 275 -2.71 -28.70 1.53
C GLU A 275 -1.89 -27.84 0.56
N ASP A 276 -1.83 -28.22 -0.72
CA ASP A 276 -1.09 -27.47 -1.74
C ASP A 276 -1.77 -26.13 -2.02
N MET A 277 -3.11 -26.10 -2.06
CA MET A 277 -3.89 -24.87 -2.16
C MET A 277 -3.56 -23.92 -0.99
N LYS A 278 -3.43 -24.43 0.24
CA LYS A 278 -3.04 -23.65 1.42
C LYS A 278 -1.59 -23.14 1.33
N LYS A 279 -0.66 -23.92 0.79
CA LYS A 279 0.71 -23.44 0.51
C LYS A 279 0.70 -22.28 -0.49
N ILE A 280 -0.07 -22.41 -1.57
CA ILE A 280 -0.20 -21.35 -2.58
C ILE A 280 -0.86 -20.09 -1.99
N GLN A 281 -1.82 -20.22 -1.07
CA GLN A 281 -2.37 -19.05 -0.36
C GLN A 281 -1.30 -18.23 0.38
N GLY A 282 -0.23 -18.87 0.86
CA GLY A 282 0.87 -18.20 1.57
C GLY A 282 1.74 -17.30 0.69
N ILE A 283 1.61 -17.37 -0.65
CA ILE A 283 2.36 -16.54 -1.60
C ILE A 283 1.51 -15.44 -2.25
N ASP A 284 0.33 -15.12 -1.69
CA ASP A 284 -0.50 -14.01 -2.16
C ASP A 284 0.14 -12.65 -1.83
N LYS A 285 0.82 -12.05 -2.80
CA LYS A 285 1.55 -10.78 -2.64
C LYS A 285 0.70 -9.55 -2.92
N LYS A 286 -0.57 -9.73 -3.33
CA LYS A 286 -1.45 -8.66 -3.81
C LYS A 286 -0.80 -7.84 -4.93
N LEU A 287 -0.09 -8.48 -5.85
CA LEU A 287 0.61 -7.78 -6.94
C LEU A 287 -0.22 -7.76 -8.22
N ARG A 288 -0.70 -6.57 -8.62
CA ARG A 288 -1.41 -6.35 -9.88
C ARG A 288 -0.46 -5.84 -10.95
N PHE A 289 -0.44 -6.49 -12.11
CA PHE A 289 0.39 -6.10 -13.26
C PHE A 289 -0.41 -5.34 -14.32
N ASN A 290 -1.73 -5.52 -14.38
CA ASN A 290 -2.60 -4.82 -15.32
C ASN A 290 -3.45 -3.74 -14.60
N ASP A 291 -2.81 -2.63 -14.21
CA ASP A 291 -3.51 -1.42 -13.78
C ASP A 291 -3.34 -0.30 -14.84
N SER A 292 -4.37 -0.11 -15.67
CA SER A 292 -4.40 0.93 -16.70
C SER A 292 -4.99 2.26 -16.20
N SER A 293 -5.13 2.47 -14.89
CA SER A 293 -5.83 3.65 -14.35
C SER A 293 -5.21 4.97 -14.79
N ALA A 294 -3.88 5.07 -14.69
CA ALA A 294 -3.14 6.28 -15.07
C ALA A 294 -3.23 6.55 -16.58
N ASP A 295 -3.08 5.49 -17.38
CA ASP A 295 -3.13 5.60 -18.83
C ASP A 295 -4.53 6.01 -19.31
N PHE A 296 -5.57 5.37 -18.77
CA PHE A 296 -6.95 5.54 -19.23
C PHE A 296 -7.66 6.73 -18.58
N GLY A 297 -7.01 7.41 -17.64
CA GLY A 297 -7.55 8.60 -16.98
C GLY A 297 -8.73 8.31 -16.05
N ARG A 298 -8.88 7.06 -15.58
CA ARG A 298 -9.96 6.63 -14.67
C ARG A 298 -9.39 5.69 -13.62
N ASP A 299 -9.78 5.87 -12.37
CA ASP A 299 -9.25 5.07 -11.26
C ASP A 299 -9.99 3.73 -11.15
N PHE A 300 -9.36 2.64 -11.59
CA PHE A 300 -9.91 1.28 -11.51
C PHE A 300 -9.48 0.58 -10.23
N PHE A 301 -10.23 -0.46 -9.83
CA PHE A 301 -9.85 -1.39 -8.77
C PHE A 301 -9.70 -0.79 -7.37
N THR A 302 -10.27 0.40 -7.11
CA THR A 302 -10.15 1.16 -5.85
C THR A 302 -10.55 0.40 -4.59
N ASP A 303 -11.39 -0.64 -4.73
CA ASP A 303 -11.87 -1.50 -3.66
C ASP A 303 -11.34 -2.95 -3.74
N LEU A 304 -10.34 -3.20 -4.60
CA LEU A 304 -9.76 -4.52 -4.82
C LEU A 304 -8.30 -4.62 -4.34
N ASP A 305 -7.89 -5.86 -4.06
CA ASP A 305 -6.52 -6.21 -3.77
C ASP A 305 -5.54 -5.71 -4.85
N GLY A 306 -4.35 -5.29 -4.43
CA GLY A 306 -3.27 -4.86 -5.31
C GLY A 306 -3.41 -3.47 -5.91
N LYS A 307 -4.43 -2.71 -5.49
CA LYS A 307 -4.55 -1.27 -5.77
C LYS A 307 -3.71 -0.40 -4.84
N ASP A 308 -3.38 -0.90 -3.64
CA ASP A 308 -2.54 -0.19 -2.67
C ASP A 308 -1.12 0.03 -3.22
N ILE A 309 -0.96 1.16 -3.90
CA ILE A 309 0.31 1.69 -4.38
C ILE A 309 1.36 1.74 -3.26
N VAL A 310 0.95 1.93 -2.00
CA VAL A 310 1.85 1.94 -0.85
C VAL A 310 2.43 0.55 -0.57
N ALA A 311 1.66 -0.53 -0.77
CA ALA A 311 2.15 -1.91 -0.64
C ALA A 311 3.00 -2.33 -1.85
N VAL A 312 2.68 -1.85 -3.06
CA VAL A 312 3.42 -2.17 -4.29
C VAL A 312 4.74 -1.40 -4.39
N ILE A 313 4.72 -0.09 -4.15
CA ILE A 313 5.94 0.73 -3.96
C ILE A 313 6.70 0.19 -2.75
N GLY A 314 5.95 -0.23 -1.72
CA GLY A 314 6.48 -0.75 -0.49
C GLY A 314 7.35 -1.99 -0.68
N TYR A 315 6.74 -2.96 -1.33
CA TYR A 315 7.35 -4.22 -1.72
C TYR A 315 8.47 -4.00 -2.75
N GLY A 316 8.29 -3.06 -3.69
CA GLY A 316 9.25 -2.72 -4.73
C GLY A 316 10.61 -2.27 -4.19
N PHE A 317 10.63 -1.39 -3.18
CA PHE A 317 11.87 -0.97 -2.52
C PHE A 317 12.47 -2.09 -1.65
N SER A 318 11.65 -2.85 -0.90
CA SER A 318 12.14 -3.92 -0.01
C SER A 318 12.85 -5.10 -0.71
N LYS A 319 12.83 -5.14 -2.06
CA LYS A 319 13.39 -6.22 -2.89
C LYS A 319 14.52 -5.75 -3.82
N VAL A 320 14.88 -4.46 -3.78
CA VAL A 320 16.08 -4.00 -4.47
C VAL A 320 17.28 -4.54 -3.70
N LYS A 321 18.21 -5.19 -4.41
CA LYS A 321 19.45 -5.65 -3.77
C LYS A 321 20.26 -4.42 -3.40
N PRO A 322 20.67 -4.26 -2.13
CA PRO A 322 21.48 -3.14 -1.74
C PRO A 322 22.80 -3.14 -2.49
N ASN A 323 23.35 -1.95 -2.72
CA ASN A 323 24.70 -1.82 -3.26
C ASN A 323 25.69 -2.63 -2.40
N GLN A 324 26.66 -3.27 -3.02
CA GLN A 324 27.57 -4.19 -2.32
C GLN A 324 28.90 -3.50 -2.12
N ARG A 325 28.94 -2.57 -1.16
CA ARG A 325 30.14 -1.76 -0.90
C ARG A 325 31.29 -2.67 -0.47
N GLN A 326 32.48 -2.37 -0.99
CA GLN A 326 33.71 -3.05 -0.61
C GLN A 326 34.01 -2.83 0.88
N PHE A 327 34.57 -3.85 1.53
CA PHE A 327 34.90 -3.82 2.95
C PHE A 327 36.29 -4.43 3.19
N SER A 328 36.86 -4.22 4.37
CA SER A 328 38.13 -4.83 4.76
C SER A 328 37.91 -5.99 5.71
N LEU A 329 38.67 -7.07 5.54
CA LEU A 329 38.61 -8.23 6.44
C LEU A 329 39.18 -7.94 7.83
N THR A 330 39.96 -6.87 7.98
CA THR A 330 40.57 -6.44 9.24
C THR A 330 39.78 -5.34 9.94
N ASP A 331 38.60 -4.97 9.43
CA ASP A 331 37.77 -3.94 10.04
C ASP A 331 37.05 -4.48 11.29
N PRO A 332 37.40 -4.00 12.50
CA PRO A 332 36.80 -4.49 13.73
C PRO A 332 35.31 -4.13 13.83
N SER A 333 34.85 -3.08 13.15
CA SER A 333 33.46 -2.61 13.23
C SER A 333 32.44 -3.57 12.61
N ILE A 334 32.89 -4.49 11.75
CA ILE A 334 32.06 -5.47 11.04
C ILE A 334 32.37 -6.94 11.41
N SER A 335 33.09 -7.12 12.52
CA SER A 335 33.59 -8.41 13.01
C SER A 335 32.78 -9.02 14.17
N PHE A 336 31.60 -8.48 14.45
CA PHE A 336 30.75 -8.96 15.54
C PHE A 336 30.09 -10.31 15.21
N PRO A 337 29.70 -11.09 16.23
CA PRO A 337 29.00 -12.35 16.02
C PRO A 337 27.61 -12.13 15.40
N TYR A 338 27.18 -13.09 14.59
CA TYR A 338 25.83 -13.11 14.03
C TYR A 338 24.80 -13.43 15.12
N SER A 339 23.76 -12.60 15.24
CA SER A 339 22.60 -12.89 16.10
C SER A 339 21.42 -13.39 15.26
N GLU A 340 20.91 -14.58 15.58
CA GLU A 340 19.75 -15.18 14.92
C GLU A 340 18.43 -14.52 15.33
N HIS A 341 18.37 -13.93 16.52
CA HIS A 341 17.15 -13.35 17.07
C HIS A 341 17.31 -11.86 17.34
N ASP A 342 16.30 -11.11 16.93
CA ASP A 342 16.19 -9.69 17.24
C ASP A 342 15.44 -9.51 18.55
N THR A 343 15.96 -8.67 19.45
CA THR A 343 15.29 -8.35 20.73
C THR A 343 13.92 -7.71 20.49
N VAL A 344 13.82 -6.89 19.46
CA VAL A 344 12.55 -6.35 18.96
C VAL A 344 12.40 -6.79 17.51
N SER A 345 11.44 -7.67 17.25
CA SER A 345 11.16 -8.14 15.89
C SER A 345 10.42 -7.06 15.09
N THR A 346 10.48 -7.16 13.76
CA THR A 346 9.74 -6.27 12.85
C THR A 346 8.23 -6.28 13.11
N ALA A 347 7.66 -7.43 13.49
CA ALA A 347 6.24 -7.52 13.82
C ALA A 347 5.90 -6.71 15.08
N VAL A 348 6.73 -6.81 16.13
CA VAL A 348 6.57 -6.03 17.36
C VAL A 348 6.74 -4.54 17.07
N LEU A 349 7.72 -4.17 16.25
CA LEU A 349 7.93 -2.78 15.81
C LEU A 349 6.66 -2.20 15.18
N VAL A 350 6.03 -2.89 14.24
CA VAL A 350 4.81 -2.41 13.57
C VAL A 350 3.65 -2.25 14.57
N VAL A 351 3.48 -3.21 15.47
CA VAL A 351 2.44 -3.13 16.51
C VAL A 351 2.67 -1.92 17.41
N VAL A 352 3.89 -1.73 17.90
CA VAL A 352 4.22 -0.68 18.89
C VAL A 352 4.31 0.71 18.27
N ALA A 353 4.85 0.84 17.06
CA ALA A 353 5.12 2.13 16.43
C ALA A 353 4.03 2.60 15.45
N LEU A 354 3.09 1.73 15.03
CA LEU A 354 2.00 2.13 14.13
C LEU A 354 0.62 1.81 14.72
N VAL A 355 0.37 0.54 15.05
CA VAL A 355 -0.97 0.09 15.47
C VAL A 355 -1.37 0.70 16.82
N ALA A 356 -0.50 0.62 17.82
CA ALA A 356 -0.77 1.18 19.14
C ALA A 356 -0.97 2.72 19.09
N PRO A 357 -0.10 3.51 18.43
CA PRO A 357 -0.33 4.94 18.20
C PRO A 357 -1.68 5.25 17.54
N ALA A 358 -2.05 4.51 16.49
CA ALA A 358 -3.31 4.71 15.80
C ALA A 358 -4.52 4.48 16.72
N VAL A 359 -4.48 3.41 17.52
CA VAL A 359 -5.53 3.12 18.51
C VAL A 359 -5.59 4.22 19.58
N ILE A 360 -4.43 4.67 20.09
CA ILE A 360 -4.39 5.76 21.09
C ILE A 360 -4.92 7.07 20.50
N ILE A 361 -4.63 7.39 19.24
CA ILE A 361 -5.16 8.57 18.53
C ILE A 361 -6.69 8.50 18.46
N VAL A 362 -7.27 7.35 18.07
CA VAL A 362 -8.73 7.15 18.04
C VAL A 362 -9.32 7.38 19.42
N ILE A 363 -8.78 6.71 20.44
CA ILE A 363 -9.27 6.76 21.81
C ILE A 363 -9.22 8.21 22.34
N THR A 364 -8.11 8.91 22.14
CA THR A 364 -7.93 10.28 22.64
C THR A 364 -8.70 11.34 21.86
N ALA A 365 -8.98 11.11 20.57
CA ALA A 365 -9.89 11.96 19.79
C ALA A 365 -11.35 11.83 20.29
N VAL A 366 -11.78 10.61 20.61
CA VAL A 366 -13.16 10.32 21.05
C VAL A 366 -13.38 10.66 22.52
N LEU A 367 -12.46 10.29 23.42
CA LEU A 367 -12.68 10.40 24.87
C LEU A 367 -12.33 11.76 25.47
N ILE A 368 -11.41 12.52 24.89
CA ILE A 368 -11.01 13.81 25.46
C ILE A 368 -12.05 14.88 25.04
N PRO A 369 -12.73 15.54 26.00
CA PRO A 369 -13.69 16.59 25.72
C PRO A 369 -12.99 17.86 25.22
N MET A 370 -13.63 18.57 24.29
CA MET A 370 -13.16 19.86 23.80
C MET A 370 -13.23 20.90 24.93
N SER A 371 -12.25 21.79 25.02
CA SER A 371 -12.33 22.99 25.84
C SER A 371 -13.30 23.99 25.18
N THR A 372 -14.62 23.73 25.25
CA THR A 372 -15.63 24.63 24.72
C THR A 372 -15.82 25.81 25.68
N LYS A 373 -15.25 26.97 25.33
CA LYS A 373 -15.72 28.24 25.90
C LYS A 373 -17.09 28.65 25.32
N ASP A 374 -17.48 28.10 24.17
CA ASP A 374 -18.77 28.36 23.54
C ASP A 374 -19.81 27.29 23.92
N GLN A 375 -20.81 27.67 24.71
CA GLN A 375 -21.86 26.78 25.20
C GLN A 375 -22.92 26.37 24.14
N ASN A 376 -22.79 26.82 22.89
CA ASN A 376 -23.85 26.71 21.86
C ASN A 376 -23.52 25.80 20.65
N VAL A 377 -22.67 24.79 20.79
CA VAL A 377 -22.33 23.87 19.67
C VAL A 377 -23.28 22.66 19.63
N SER A 378 -23.87 22.38 18.46
CA SER A 378 -24.74 21.21 18.27
C SER A 378 -23.98 19.87 18.38
N ARG A 379 -24.66 18.81 18.85
CA ARG A 379 -24.07 17.46 18.98
C ARG A 379 -23.53 16.91 17.65
N SER A 380 -24.17 17.21 16.54
CA SER A 380 -23.74 16.76 15.20
C SER A 380 -22.45 17.43 14.76
N SER A 381 -22.29 18.73 15.00
CA SER A 381 -21.05 19.46 14.71
C SER A 381 -19.88 18.97 15.57
N LEU A 382 -20.14 18.63 16.83
CA LEU A 382 -19.13 18.07 17.73
C LEU A 382 -18.61 16.69 17.26
N TRP A 383 -19.51 15.83 16.76
CA TRP A 383 -19.11 14.53 16.19
C TRP A 383 -18.37 14.66 14.86
N ARG A 384 -18.79 15.58 13.98
CA ARG A 384 -18.06 15.88 12.74
C ARG A 384 -16.63 16.34 13.02
N TYR A 385 -16.44 17.17 14.05
CA TYR A 385 -15.13 17.60 14.48
C TYR A 385 -14.29 16.43 15.03
N LYS A 386 -14.83 15.59 15.91
CA LYS A 386 -14.13 14.39 16.43
C LYS A 386 -13.69 13.43 15.32
N LEU A 387 -14.54 13.21 14.32
CA LEU A 387 -14.21 12.39 13.16
C LEU A 387 -13.11 13.05 12.30
N TRP A 388 -13.19 14.36 12.11
CA TRP A 388 -12.14 15.10 11.40
C TRP A 388 -10.79 15.04 12.15
N GLU A 389 -10.79 15.20 13.48
CA GLU A 389 -9.58 15.09 14.30
C GLU A 389 -8.96 13.69 14.23
N TRP A 390 -9.78 12.65 14.34
CA TRP A 390 -9.31 11.28 14.17
C TRP A 390 -8.70 11.07 12.78
N ASN A 391 -9.39 11.50 11.72
CA ASN A 391 -8.91 11.41 10.35
C ASN A 391 -7.57 12.16 10.19
N ALA A 392 -7.46 13.39 10.69
CA ALA A 392 -6.23 14.17 10.65
C ALA A 392 -5.07 13.50 11.41
N GLY A 393 -5.35 12.93 12.58
CA GLY A 393 -4.37 12.21 13.39
C GLY A 393 -3.85 10.94 12.73
N TRP A 394 -4.76 10.13 12.17
CA TRP A 394 -4.37 8.93 11.43
C TRP A 394 -3.58 9.27 10.16
N MET A 395 -4.03 10.26 9.39
CA MET A 395 -3.36 10.67 8.15
C MET A 395 -1.95 11.20 8.41
N GLY A 396 -1.75 12.00 9.46
CA GLY A 396 -0.42 12.48 9.82
C GLY A 396 0.51 11.36 10.28
N LEU A 397 0.02 10.41 11.09
CA LEU A 397 0.77 9.22 11.50
C LEU A 397 1.19 8.37 10.29
N ALA A 398 0.24 8.11 9.38
CA ALA A 398 0.48 7.33 8.18
C ALA A 398 1.55 7.97 7.29
N VAL A 399 1.49 9.30 7.08
CA VAL A 399 2.51 10.04 6.31
C VAL A 399 3.87 9.96 6.98
N ALA A 400 3.95 10.16 8.30
CA ALA A 400 5.21 10.09 9.05
C ALA A 400 5.88 8.72 8.90
N CYS A 401 5.14 7.64 9.13
CA CYS A 401 5.64 6.27 9.01
C CYS A 401 5.99 5.90 7.57
N ALA A 402 5.16 6.26 6.58
CA ALA A 402 5.39 5.94 5.17
C ALA A 402 6.65 6.62 4.63
N TRP A 403 6.85 7.91 4.93
CA TRP A 403 8.04 8.64 4.49
C TRP A 403 9.31 8.15 5.18
N ALA A 404 9.25 7.89 6.49
CA ALA A 404 10.38 7.30 7.20
C ALA A 404 10.77 5.94 6.63
N TRP A 405 9.78 5.09 6.33
CA TRP A 405 10.00 3.78 5.74
C TRP A 405 10.61 3.90 4.33
N MET A 406 10.02 4.71 3.44
CA MET A 406 10.52 4.92 2.08
C MET A 406 11.95 5.47 2.06
N ALA A 407 12.25 6.50 2.87
CA ALA A 407 13.58 7.09 2.95
C ALA A 407 14.61 6.08 3.49
N THR A 408 14.22 5.24 4.46
CA THR A 408 15.12 4.24 5.03
C THR A 408 15.50 3.18 3.99
N GLU A 409 14.51 2.59 3.31
CA GLU A 409 14.78 1.55 2.31
C GLU A 409 15.58 2.12 1.13
N GLY A 410 15.20 3.29 0.60
CA GLY A 410 15.95 3.92 -0.48
C GLY A 410 17.40 4.25 -0.13
N LEU A 411 17.69 4.67 1.11
CA LEU A 411 19.06 4.92 1.56
C LEU A 411 19.85 3.63 1.78
N LYS A 412 19.21 2.56 2.29
CA LYS A 412 19.87 1.25 2.42
C LYS A 412 20.30 0.73 1.05
N ASP A 413 19.41 0.81 0.07
CA ASP A 413 19.66 0.35 -1.29
C ASP A 413 20.81 1.11 -1.95
N LEU A 414 20.83 2.44 -1.76
CA LEU A 414 21.82 3.33 -2.35
C LEU A 414 23.21 3.16 -1.72
N TYR A 415 23.29 3.13 -0.39
CA TYR A 415 24.57 3.15 0.33
C TYR A 415 25.21 1.77 0.46
N GLY A 416 24.42 0.73 0.70
CA GLY A 416 24.97 -0.62 0.73
C GLY A 416 25.98 -0.87 1.86
N LYS A 417 25.80 -0.22 3.01
CA LYS A 417 26.76 -0.26 4.11
C LYS A 417 26.73 -1.65 4.81
N PRO A 418 27.88 -2.33 4.96
CA PRO A 418 27.97 -3.59 5.71
C PRO A 418 27.48 -3.46 7.15
N ARG A 419 26.79 -4.49 7.64
CA ARG A 419 26.36 -4.59 9.05
C ARG A 419 27.54 -4.93 9.98
N PRO A 420 27.40 -4.67 11.30
CA PRO A 420 28.44 -5.01 12.27
C PRO A 420 28.76 -6.52 12.34
N ASP A 421 27.84 -7.38 11.93
CA ASP A 421 28.01 -8.84 11.90
C ASP A 421 28.35 -9.39 10.50
N MET A 422 28.77 -8.52 9.56
CA MET A 422 28.99 -8.89 8.16
C MET A 422 29.98 -10.04 7.99
N LEU A 423 31.13 -10.03 8.69
CA LEU A 423 32.16 -11.06 8.51
C LEU A 423 31.67 -12.43 8.99
N ALA A 424 30.92 -12.48 10.09
CA ALA A 424 30.30 -13.71 10.61
C ALA A 424 29.30 -14.30 9.60
N ARG A 425 28.51 -13.45 8.92
CA ARG A 425 27.58 -13.91 7.89
C ARG A 425 28.27 -14.33 6.59
N CYS A 426 29.32 -13.60 6.21
CA CYS A 426 30.06 -13.75 4.97
C CYS A 426 30.84 -15.06 4.91
N ASN A 427 31.47 -15.44 6.04
CA ASN A 427 32.44 -16.52 6.11
C ASN A 427 33.48 -16.43 4.95
N PRO A 428 34.38 -15.44 5.00
CA PRO A 428 35.25 -15.11 3.87
C PRO A 428 36.27 -16.21 3.57
N ASP A 429 36.56 -16.45 2.28
CA ASP A 429 37.65 -17.31 1.85
C ASP A 429 39.02 -16.63 2.04
N LEU A 430 39.69 -16.97 3.14
CA LEU A 430 41.00 -16.43 3.49
C LEU A 430 42.15 -16.98 2.61
N SER A 431 41.92 -18.05 1.84
CA SER A 431 42.95 -18.64 0.99
C SER A 431 43.18 -17.85 -0.31
N ASN A 432 42.17 -17.10 -0.77
CA ASN A 432 42.17 -16.43 -2.08
C ASN A 432 41.94 -14.90 -2.00
N ILE A 433 42.46 -14.24 -0.96
CA ILE A 433 42.24 -12.80 -0.74
C ILE A 433 42.69 -11.95 -1.94
N ALA A 434 43.83 -12.28 -2.54
CA ALA A 434 44.40 -11.53 -3.67
C ALA A 434 43.48 -11.49 -4.90
N THR A 435 42.68 -12.54 -5.13
CA THR A 435 41.75 -12.62 -6.27
C THR A 435 40.56 -11.68 -6.13
N TYR A 436 40.16 -11.37 -4.89
CA TYR A 436 38.98 -10.54 -4.60
C TYR A 436 39.32 -9.14 -4.11
N ALA A 437 40.61 -8.83 -3.99
CA ALA A 437 41.11 -7.52 -3.62
C ALA A 437 40.79 -6.48 -4.71
N VAL A 438 40.34 -5.30 -4.28
CA VAL A 438 39.97 -4.17 -5.15
C VAL A 438 40.66 -2.89 -4.67
N SER A 439 41.73 -3.06 -3.90
CA SER A 439 42.37 -1.99 -3.13
C SER A 439 43.10 -0.99 -4.02
N GLY A 440 43.11 0.27 -3.60
CA GLY A 440 43.97 1.30 -4.18
C GLY A 440 45.31 1.40 -3.46
N LEU A 441 45.30 1.97 -2.24
CA LEU A 441 46.51 2.21 -1.43
C LEU A 441 47.02 0.97 -0.68
N GLY A 442 46.15 -0.02 -0.43
CA GLY A 442 46.47 -1.26 0.29
C GLY A 442 47.52 -2.12 -0.42
N ASP A 443 47.62 -1.99 -1.75
CA ASP A 443 48.61 -2.70 -2.56
C ASP A 443 49.96 -1.95 -2.59
N LYS A 444 49.98 -0.69 -2.15
CA LYS A 444 51.12 0.24 -2.26
C LYS A 444 51.78 0.58 -0.93
N LEU A 445 51.07 0.43 0.19
CA LEU A 445 51.55 0.79 1.52
C LEU A 445 51.40 -0.38 2.49
N ALA A 446 52.51 -0.88 3.01
CA ALA A 446 52.52 -1.94 4.02
C ALA A 446 51.73 -1.50 5.27
N GLY A 447 50.73 -2.29 5.66
CA GLY A 447 49.85 -2.01 6.80
C GLY A 447 48.55 -1.26 6.46
N ALA A 448 48.35 -0.83 5.20
CA ALA A 448 47.07 -0.27 4.79
C ALA A 448 46.01 -1.37 4.58
N PRO A 449 44.74 -1.14 4.95
CA PRO A 449 43.68 -2.14 4.85
C PRO A 449 43.37 -2.49 3.38
N THR A 450 43.47 -3.76 3.04
CA THR A 450 43.03 -4.28 1.75
C THR A 450 41.51 -4.35 1.72
N LEU A 451 40.91 -3.72 0.71
CA LEU A 451 39.48 -3.80 0.44
C LEU A 451 39.20 -4.98 -0.48
N VAL A 452 38.16 -5.75 -0.15
CA VAL A 452 37.71 -6.92 -0.92
C VAL A 452 36.28 -6.73 -1.40
N THR A 453 35.95 -7.35 -2.54
CA THR A 453 34.55 -7.49 -2.96
C THR A 453 33.82 -8.51 -2.10
N TRP A 454 32.48 -8.39 -2.03
CA TRP A 454 31.62 -9.39 -1.40
C TRP A 454 31.76 -10.81 -1.98
N LYS A 455 32.34 -10.96 -3.18
CA LYS A 455 32.51 -12.27 -3.83
C LYS A 455 33.43 -13.22 -3.06
N ILE A 456 34.21 -12.69 -2.11
CA ILE A 456 35.03 -13.47 -1.18
C ILE A 456 34.19 -14.28 -0.18
N CYS A 457 32.92 -13.94 0.02
CA CYS A 457 32.03 -14.65 0.94
C CYS A 457 31.71 -16.05 0.41
N GLN A 458 31.98 -17.08 1.23
CA GLN A 458 31.62 -18.46 0.91
C GLN A 458 30.11 -18.69 1.07
N ASN A 459 29.51 -18.05 2.08
CA ASN A 459 28.05 -18.03 2.22
C ASN A 459 27.47 -17.05 1.21
N LYS A 460 26.65 -17.53 0.27
CA LYS A 460 25.97 -16.70 -0.75
C LYS A 460 24.44 -16.73 -0.60
N SER A 461 23.95 -16.99 0.60
CA SER A 461 22.51 -16.98 0.88
C SER A 461 21.86 -15.65 0.53
N ASP A 462 20.58 -15.71 0.14
CA ASP A 462 19.76 -14.51 -0.08
C ASP A 462 19.67 -13.64 1.19
N VAL A 463 19.83 -14.24 2.37
CA VAL A 463 19.88 -13.53 3.65
C VAL A 463 21.13 -12.65 3.74
N LEU A 464 22.30 -13.14 3.33
CA LEU A 464 23.51 -12.31 3.29
C LEU A 464 23.40 -11.22 2.22
N THR A 465 22.95 -11.56 1.02
CA THR A 465 22.94 -10.62 -0.11
C THR A 465 21.89 -9.52 0.03
N ASN A 466 20.78 -9.76 0.73
CA ASN A 466 19.72 -8.77 0.92
C ASN A 466 19.81 -8.03 2.27
N ASP A 467 20.36 -8.63 3.32
CA ASP A 467 20.40 -8.02 4.66
C ASP A 467 21.80 -7.60 5.12
N GLY A 468 22.88 -8.26 4.65
CA GLY A 468 24.25 -8.01 5.11
C GLY A 468 24.78 -6.61 4.79
N PHE A 469 24.29 -6.00 3.71
CA PHE A 469 24.67 -4.65 3.25
C PHE A 469 23.63 -3.58 3.58
N SER A 470 22.70 -3.87 4.48
CA SER A 470 21.54 -3.01 4.78
C SER A 470 21.67 -2.28 6.12
N SER A 471 22.89 -1.86 6.49
CA SER A 471 23.16 -1.22 7.80
C SER A 471 22.73 0.24 7.89
N PHE A 472 22.81 1.03 6.81
CA PHE A 472 22.54 2.48 6.90
C PHE A 472 21.31 2.90 6.09
N PRO A 473 20.32 3.60 6.68
CA PRO A 473 20.11 3.87 8.11
C PRO A 473 19.33 2.74 8.81
N SER A 474 19.22 2.79 10.14
CA SER A 474 18.46 1.78 10.89
C SER A 474 16.94 1.94 10.71
N GLY A 475 16.31 0.94 10.09
CA GLY A 475 14.85 0.93 9.87
C GLY A 475 14.01 0.81 11.14
N HIS A 476 14.47 0.05 12.14
CA HIS A 476 13.78 -0.02 13.44
C HIS A 476 13.83 1.33 14.16
N SER A 477 14.97 2.02 14.06
CA SER A 477 15.16 3.34 14.66
C SER A 477 14.31 4.41 13.98
N SER A 478 14.35 4.49 12.64
CA SER A 478 13.59 5.50 11.90
C SER A 478 12.09 5.31 12.02
N PHE A 479 11.60 4.07 11.90
CA PHE A 479 10.18 3.78 11.97
C PHE A 479 9.60 3.97 13.37
N SER A 480 10.33 3.54 14.41
CA SER A 480 9.90 3.75 15.80
C SER A 480 9.86 5.23 16.17
N PHE A 481 10.89 6.01 15.82
CA PHE A 481 10.88 7.45 16.06
C PHE A 481 9.83 8.18 15.23
N ALA A 482 9.53 7.74 14.00
CA ALA A 482 8.45 8.33 13.21
C ALA A 482 7.09 8.20 13.90
N GLY A 483 6.70 6.97 14.27
CA GLY A 483 5.39 6.72 14.85
C GLY A 483 5.23 7.21 16.29
N LEU A 484 6.24 6.97 17.15
CA LEU A 484 6.16 7.29 18.57
C LEU A 484 6.45 8.76 18.87
N THR A 485 7.29 9.44 18.06
CA THR A 485 7.40 10.91 18.14
C THR A 485 6.12 11.58 17.65
N TYR A 486 5.49 11.04 16.58
CA TYR A 486 4.19 11.55 16.14
C TYR A 486 3.15 11.41 17.25
N LEU A 487 3.07 10.24 17.90
CA LEU A 487 2.20 10.03 19.04
C LEU A 487 2.49 11.01 20.18
N THR A 488 3.76 11.27 20.47
CA THR A 488 4.17 12.27 21.47
C THR A 488 3.64 13.65 21.14
N LEU A 489 3.82 14.11 19.89
CA LEU A 489 3.31 15.40 19.42
C LEU A 489 1.78 15.46 19.48
N TRP A 490 1.12 14.37 19.10
CA TRP A 490 -0.33 14.22 19.22
C TRP A 490 -0.79 14.37 20.67
N LEU A 491 -0.24 13.61 21.60
CA LEU A 491 -0.58 13.68 23.03
C LEU A 491 -0.29 15.07 23.61
N CYS A 492 0.83 15.68 23.23
CA CYS A 492 1.14 17.05 23.63
C CYS A 492 0.08 18.04 23.15
N SER A 493 -0.41 17.89 21.91
CA SER A 493 -1.47 18.74 21.40
C SER A 493 -2.82 18.53 22.12
N ARG A 494 -3.15 17.27 22.46
CA ARG A 494 -4.39 16.93 23.17
C ARG A 494 -4.40 17.39 24.61
N PHE A 495 -3.27 17.28 25.29
CA PHE A 495 -3.14 17.68 26.69
C PHE A 495 -2.67 19.12 26.88
N SER A 496 -2.57 19.91 25.79
CA SER A 496 -2.06 21.29 25.82
C SER A 496 -0.70 21.42 26.51
N ILE A 497 0.17 20.43 26.31
CA ILE A 497 1.55 20.43 26.80
C ILE A 497 2.36 21.32 25.85
N ALA A 498 2.57 22.56 26.25
CA ALA A 498 3.38 23.53 25.52
C ALA A 498 4.73 23.77 26.21
N PHE A 499 5.76 24.06 25.41
CA PHE A 499 7.01 24.60 25.93
C PHE A 499 6.81 26.08 26.24
N PRO A 500 7.21 26.59 27.42
CA PRO A 500 7.06 27.99 27.76
C PRO A 500 7.83 28.86 26.75
N TYR A 501 7.12 29.76 26.09
CA TYR A 501 7.71 30.74 25.17
C TYR A 501 8.44 31.80 26.00
N LEU A 502 9.77 31.82 25.93
CA LEU A 502 10.55 32.99 26.32
C LEU A 502 10.35 34.06 25.24
N GLY A 503 9.49 35.03 25.52
CA GLY A 503 9.27 36.17 24.62
C GLY A 503 10.55 36.92 24.30
N HIS A 504 10.66 37.39 23.05
CA HIS A 504 11.74 38.29 22.63
C HIS A 504 11.84 39.52 23.54
N SER A 505 13.08 39.85 23.91
CA SER A 505 13.65 41.12 24.41
C SER A 505 12.69 42.11 25.12
N LEU A 506 13.01 42.42 26.38
CA LEU A 506 12.38 43.48 27.21
C LEU A 506 12.35 44.86 26.55
N LEU A 507 13.13 45.10 25.48
CA LEU A 507 13.24 46.39 24.81
C LEU A 507 12.07 46.73 23.87
N ASN A 508 11.17 45.78 23.56
CA ASN A 508 10.09 46.00 22.60
C ASN A 508 8.67 45.94 23.22
N GLN A 509 8.56 45.96 24.55
CA GLN A 509 7.28 45.97 25.24
C GLN A 509 6.89 47.40 25.63
N ASN A 510 5.86 47.95 24.96
CA ASN A 510 5.17 49.17 25.39
C ASN A 510 4.53 48.93 26.78
N PRO A 511 4.92 49.65 27.85
CA PRO A 511 4.45 49.37 29.21
C PRO A 511 2.98 49.73 29.48
N ILE A 512 2.31 50.45 28.57
CA ILE A 512 1.06 51.17 28.89
C ILE A 512 -0.20 50.29 28.78
N GLY A 513 -0.08 49.02 28.36
CA GLY A 513 -1.26 48.17 28.11
C GLY A 513 -1.30 46.81 28.80
N GLN A 514 -0.29 46.43 29.58
CA GLN A 514 -0.24 45.08 30.17
C GLN A 514 -0.38 45.11 31.70
N THR A 515 -1.56 44.75 32.19
CA THR A 515 -1.81 44.48 33.61
C THR A 515 -0.81 43.43 34.13
N HIS A 516 -0.11 43.73 35.23
CA HIS A 516 0.89 42.87 35.88
C HIS A 516 0.39 41.43 36.19
N GLY A 517 -0.93 41.21 36.25
CA GLY A 517 -1.52 39.88 36.39
C GLY A 517 -1.39 38.96 35.17
N SER A 518 -1.08 39.47 33.97
CA SER A 518 -1.05 38.66 32.74
C SER A 518 0.20 37.76 32.62
N ILE A 519 1.34 38.19 33.17
CA ILE A 519 2.60 37.42 33.10
C ILE A 519 2.55 36.21 34.04
N ARG A 520 2.01 36.36 35.26
CA ARG A 520 1.77 35.25 36.20
C ARG A 520 0.77 34.20 35.69
N LYS A 521 -0.10 34.56 34.75
CA LYS A 521 -1.07 33.65 34.10
C LYS A 521 -0.50 32.94 32.86
N ARG A 522 0.69 33.32 32.38
CA ARG A 522 1.23 32.88 31.07
C ARG A 522 2.35 31.84 31.13
N GLY A 523 2.82 31.47 32.32
CA GLY A 523 3.92 30.52 32.45
C GLY A 523 3.69 29.53 33.59
N ALA A 524 3.15 28.37 33.27
CA ALA A 524 3.20 27.20 34.16
C ALA A 524 3.65 25.99 33.36
N ALA A 525 4.58 25.22 33.91
CA ALA A 525 5.00 23.95 33.35
C ALA A 525 3.83 22.93 33.43
N PRO A 526 3.66 22.07 32.41
CA PRO A 526 2.64 21.02 32.44
C PRO A 526 2.84 20.08 33.65
N PRO A 527 1.76 19.50 34.23
CA PRO A 527 1.88 18.56 35.33
C PRO A 527 2.80 17.39 35.00
N VAL A 528 3.63 16.98 35.96
CA VAL A 528 4.66 15.94 35.75
C VAL A 528 4.07 14.65 35.20
N TYR A 529 2.89 14.21 35.66
CA TYR A 529 2.27 12.99 35.16
C TYR A 529 1.87 13.07 33.68
N MET A 530 1.48 14.26 33.17
CA MET A 530 1.20 14.45 31.75
C MET A 530 2.48 14.46 30.92
N LEU A 531 3.56 15.04 31.44
CA LEU A 531 4.90 14.94 30.84
C LEU A 531 5.40 13.50 30.79
N VAL A 532 5.12 12.70 31.83
CA VAL A 532 5.45 11.27 31.84
C VAL A 532 4.66 10.54 30.75
N ILE A 533 3.34 10.75 30.66
CA ILE A 533 2.51 10.12 29.62
C ILE A 533 3.00 10.49 28.21
N ALA A 534 3.33 11.76 27.98
CA ALA A 534 3.83 12.21 26.68
C ALA A 534 5.26 11.74 26.37
N SER A 535 6.09 11.44 27.38
CA SER A 535 7.48 11.00 27.17
C SER A 535 7.64 9.48 27.04
N VAL A 536 6.67 8.68 27.49
CA VAL A 536 6.69 7.22 27.36
C VAL A 536 6.92 6.75 25.91
N PRO A 537 6.23 7.27 24.88
CA PRO A 537 6.49 6.86 23.50
C PRO A 537 7.94 7.10 23.06
N ILE A 538 8.55 8.22 23.47
CA ILE A 538 9.97 8.50 23.17
C ILE A 538 10.89 7.50 23.88
N ALA A 539 10.63 7.18 25.15
CA ALA A 539 11.40 6.19 25.87
C ALA A 539 11.33 4.80 25.21
N VAL A 540 10.14 4.41 24.73
CA VAL A 540 9.95 3.17 23.96
C VAL A 540 10.70 3.20 22.64
N ALA A 541 10.67 4.32 21.91
CA ALA A 541 11.43 4.50 20.67
C ALA A 541 12.95 4.39 20.92
N SER A 542 13.44 5.01 22.00
CA SER A 542 14.84 4.90 22.41
C SER A 542 15.25 3.48 22.76
N PHE A 543 14.38 2.71 23.42
CA PHE A 543 14.64 1.29 23.71
C PHE A 543 14.74 0.45 22.43
N ILE A 544 13.81 0.62 21.49
CA ILE A 544 13.83 -0.07 20.19
C ILE A 544 15.09 0.29 19.39
N ALA A 545 15.48 1.57 19.41
CA ALA A 545 16.70 2.02 18.76
C ALA A 545 17.96 1.42 19.41
N ALA A 546 18.03 1.42 20.75
CA ALA A 546 19.13 0.84 21.50
C ALA A 546 19.26 -0.67 21.28
N SER A 547 18.15 -1.39 21.08
CA SER A 547 18.18 -2.83 20.81
C SER A 547 18.98 -3.19 19.56
N ARG A 548 19.02 -2.29 18.57
CA ARG A 548 19.82 -2.49 17.36
C ARG A 548 21.31 -2.38 17.56
N TRP A 549 21.74 -1.68 18.59
CA TRP A 549 23.15 -1.56 18.95
C TRP A 549 23.64 -2.84 19.62
N PHE A 550 22.94 -3.31 20.67
CA PHE A 550 23.37 -4.50 21.39
C PHE A 550 23.04 -5.82 20.69
N ASP A 551 22.09 -5.84 19.73
CA ASP A 551 21.90 -6.98 18.82
C ASP A 551 22.95 -7.02 17.68
N HIS A 552 23.95 -6.12 17.69
CA HIS A 552 25.02 -6.02 16.67
C HIS A 552 24.50 -5.81 15.23
N ARG A 553 23.37 -5.12 15.07
CA ARG A 553 22.71 -4.99 13.76
C ARG A 553 23.01 -3.68 13.05
N HIS A 554 23.34 -2.64 13.81
CA HIS A 554 23.59 -1.30 13.27
C HIS A 554 24.69 -0.60 14.06
N HIS A 555 25.42 0.28 13.36
CA HIS A 555 26.35 1.20 14.01
C HIS A 555 25.57 2.34 14.67
N GLY A 556 26.20 3.01 15.65
CA GLY A 556 25.54 4.04 16.46
C GLY A 556 25.13 5.23 15.60
N PHE A 557 25.94 5.57 14.59
CA PHE A 557 25.58 6.57 13.60
C PHE A 557 24.33 6.19 12.79
N ASP A 558 24.18 4.92 12.40
CA ASP A 558 23.05 4.45 11.61
C ASP A 558 21.73 4.54 12.43
N ILE A 559 21.83 4.30 13.74
CA ILE A 559 20.74 4.41 14.71
C ILE A 559 20.41 5.88 14.99
N LEU A 560 21.41 6.71 15.26
CA LEU A 560 21.21 8.14 15.53
C LEU A 560 20.59 8.84 14.30
N PHE A 561 21.13 8.60 13.12
CA PHE A 561 20.60 9.13 11.88
C PHE A 561 19.16 8.66 11.64
N GLY A 562 18.91 7.36 11.81
CA GLY A 562 17.56 6.79 11.72
C GLY A 562 16.58 7.49 12.67
N SER A 563 16.96 7.66 13.94
CA SER A 563 16.16 8.33 14.97
C SER A 563 15.83 9.79 14.59
N ILE A 564 16.85 10.57 14.18
CA ILE A 564 16.68 11.97 13.78
C ILE A 564 15.76 12.06 12.56
N MET A 565 16.01 11.24 11.55
CA MET A 565 15.21 11.19 10.32
C MET A 565 13.75 10.85 10.64
N GLY A 566 13.52 9.82 11.47
CA GLY A 566 12.18 9.45 11.92
C GLY A 566 11.47 10.60 12.64
N ALA A 567 12.15 11.27 13.58
CA ALA A 567 11.61 12.42 14.30
C ALA A 567 11.28 13.60 13.39
N ILE A 568 12.09 13.86 12.35
CA ILE A 568 11.81 14.89 11.34
C ILE A 568 10.54 14.54 10.58
N PHE A 569 10.38 13.30 10.11
CA PHE A 569 9.16 12.89 9.40
C PHE A 569 7.92 12.91 10.30
N ALA A 570 8.06 12.54 11.58
CA ALA A 570 7.00 12.74 12.57
C ALA A 570 6.59 14.20 12.69
N TRP A 571 7.56 15.12 12.77
CA TRP A 571 7.30 16.55 12.86
C TRP A 571 6.63 17.09 11.59
N ILE A 572 7.11 16.72 10.40
CA ILE A 572 6.49 17.13 9.13
C ILE A 572 5.06 16.61 9.04
N GLY A 573 4.86 15.30 9.27
CA GLY A 573 3.54 14.67 9.28
C GLY A 573 2.60 15.33 10.27
N PHE A 574 3.08 15.70 11.46
CA PHE A 574 2.27 16.43 12.44
C PHE A 574 1.91 17.84 11.95
N ARG A 575 2.87 18.60 11.43
CA ARG A 575 2.68 20.00 10.98
C ARG A 575 1.79 20.15 9.75
N MET A 576 1.68 19.12 8.92
CA MET A 576 0.77 19.12 7.76
C MET A 576 -0.70 19.10 8.17
N TYR A 577 -1.02 18.45 9.29
CA TYR A 577 -2.40 18.26 9.73
C TYR A 577 -2.76 19.03 11.01
N HIS A 578 -1.76 19.55 11.74
CA HIS A 578 -1.96 20.25 13.02
C HIS A 578 -1.24 21.61 13.10
N LEU A 579 -1.88 22.54 13.82
CA LEU A 579 -1.30 23.85 14.14
C LEU A 579 -0.06 23.71 15.07
N PRO A 580 0.85 24.71 15.10
CA PRO A 580 2.05 24.61 15.93
C PRO A 580 1.70 24.60 17.42
N ILE A 581 2.40 23.76 18.20
CA ILE A 581 2.26 23.64 19.68
C ILE A 581 2.80 24.89 20.42
N MET A 582 3.06 26.01 19.72
CA MET A 582 3.70 27.22 20.27
C MET A 582 2.71 28.20 20.93
N ARG A 583 1.41 27.89 20.99
CA ARG A 583 0.39 28.73 21.64
C ARG A 583 -0.46 27.87 22.57
N GLY A 584 -0.02 27.69 23.81
CA GLY A 584 -0.83 27.06 24.86
C GLY A 584 -0.93 27.98 26.08
N GLU A 585 -2.15 28.22 26.56
CA GLU A 585 -2.37 28.69 27.94
C GLU A 585 -2.31 27.46 28.85
N GLY A 586 -1.29 27.40 29.71
CA GLY A 586 -1.02 26.23 30.56
C GLY A 586 -2.14 25.91 31.56
N TRP A 587 -2.37 24.63 31.82
CA TRP A 587 -3.34 24.13 32.79
C TRP A 587 -2.77 24.12 34.23
N SER A 588 -3.03 25.22 34.96
CA SER A 588 -3.05 25.36 36.44
C SER A 588 -1.69 25.44 37.19
N TRP A 589 -1.44 26.22 38.26
CA TRP A 589 -2.18 27.23 39.04
C TRP A 589 -1.20 28.37 39.44
N ALA A 590 -1.63 29.63 39.41
CA ALA A 590 -1.17 30.56 40.45
C ALA A 590 -1.99 30.26 41.71
N ALA A 591 -1.36 30.11 42.87
CA ALA A 591 -2.06 29.83 44.12
C ALA A 591 -3.15 30.89 44.39
N ARG A 592 -4.39 30.48 44.70
CA ARG A 592 -5.43 31.37 45.24
C ARG A 592 -5.46 31.45 46.79
N SER A 593 -4.50 30.85 47.51
CA SER A 593 -3.77 31.35 48.71
C SER A 593 -3.02 30.20 49.46
N ARG A 594 -2.09 30.55 50.36
CA ARG A 594 -1.03 29.72 50.98
C ARG A 594 -1.40 28.39 51.68
N ARG A 595 -2.65 27.90 51.69
CA ARG A 595 -3.04 26.82 52.64
C ARG A 595 -3.77 25.57 52.17
N HIS A 596 -4.37 25.45 50.97
CA HIS A 596 -5.16 24.22 50.70
C HIS A 596 -5.12 23.76 49.25
N ALA A 597 -4.15 22.91 48.90
CA ALA A 597 -4.09 22.24 47.61
C ALA A 597 -3.78 20.74 47.79
N PHE A 598 -4.81 19.90 47.86
CA PHE A 598 -4.71 18.47 47.57
C PHE A 598 -6.01 18.00 46.91
N PHE A 599 -5.92 17.74 45.59
CA PHE A 599 -6.91 17.14 44.70
C PHE A 599 -8.17 17.92 44.27
N LYS A 600 -8.26 18.17 42.95
CA LYS A 600 -9.50 18.11 42.16
C LYS A 600 -9.19 17.68 40.71
N CYS A 601 -9.92 16.67 40.23
CA CYS A 601 -9.84 16.07 38.88
C CYS A 601 -10.38 17.05 37.80
N PRO A 602 -10.06 16.88 36.49
CA PRO A 602 -10.08 17.96 35.51
C PRO A 602 -11.40 18.03 34.73
N ILE A 603 -12.46 18.60 35.29
CA ILE A 603 -13.54 19.22 34.48
C ILE A 603 -14.05 20.46 35.26
N PHE A 604 -14.06 21.61 34.55
CA PHE A 604 -14.55 22.96 34.90
C PHE A 604 -13.63 23.90 35.69
N PRO A 605 -13.40 25.14 35.19
CA PRO A 605 -13.25 26.32 36.02
C PRO A 605 -14.63 26.89 36.36
N SER A 606 -14.96 26.95 37.65
CA SER A 606 -16.03 27.78 38.19
C SER A 606 -15.60 29.24 38.21
N GLU A 607 -16.41 30.12 37.64
CA GLU A 607 -16.69 31.44 38.22
C GLU A 607 -18.15 31.77 37.84
N GLU A 608 -19.04 31.52 38.81
CA GLU A 608 -20.26 32.31 38.98
C GLU A 608 -19.84 33.76 39.19
N ASP A 609 -20.48 34.68 38.48
CA ASP A 609 -21.07 35.90 39.06
C ASP A 609 -21.88 36.61 37.97
N GLU A 610 -23.18 36.31 37.93
CA GLU A 610 -24.18 37.25 37.43
C GLU A 610 -24.25 38.44 38.43
N HIS A 611 -24.12 39.68 37.94
CA HIS A 611 -24.50 40.91 38.68
C HIS A 611 -26.01 40.93 39.02
N PRO A 612 -26.62 41.85 39.86
CA PRO A 612 -26.17 43.06 40.63
C PRO A 612 -26.79 43.13 42.09
N PRO A 613 -26.89 44.24 42.89
CA PRO A 613 -26.57 45.66 42.68
C PRO A 613 -25.66 46.35 43.73
N ILE A 614 -25.29 47.57 43.36
CA ILE A 614 -24.60 48.65 44.08
C ILE A 614 -24.75 48.62 45.61
N ASP A 615 -23.63 48.66 46.35
CA ASP A 615 -23.52 49.46 47.57
C ASP A 615 -22.12 50.07 47.70
N MET A 616 -22.08 51.41 47.79
CA MET A 616 -20.88 52.19 48.04
C MET A 616 -20.68 52.25 49.55
N HIS A 617 -19.95 51.32 50.18
CA HIS A 617 -19.28 51.54 51.48
C HIS A 617 -18.59 50.24 51.97
N ASP A 618 -17.44 49.85 51.40
CA ASP A 618 -16.40 49.20 52.22
C ASP A 618 -14.98 49.27 51.60
N THR A 619 -14.68 50.35 50.86
CA THR A 619 -13.32 50.68 50.37
C THR A 619 -12.40 51.25 51.46
N GLN A 620 -12.54 50.81 52.72
CA GLN A 620 -11.74 51.35 53.82
C GLN A 620 -11.08 50.33 54.77
N LYS A 621 -11.19 49.02 54.53
CA LYS A 621 -10.49 48.03 55.39
C LYS A 621 -9.38 47.22 54.73
N THR A 622 -9.22 47.26 53.41
CA THR A 622 -8.10 46.61 52.71
C THR A 622 -6.96 47.56 52.31
N THR A 623 -7.15 48.88 52.45
CA THR A 623 -6.11 49.91 52.20
C THR A 623 -5.12 50.12 53.35
N ARG A 624 -5.21 49.34 54.43
CA ARG A 624 -4.26 49.42 55.58
C ARG A 624 -3.20 48.32 55.63
N GLN A 625 -3.22 47.34 54.72
CA GLN A 625 -2.19 46.29 54.67
C GLN A 625 -1.18 46.47 53.52
N ASP A 626 -1.48 47.34 52.54
CA ASP A 626 -0.56 47.65 51.44
C ASP A 626 0.23 48.96 51.66
N ALA A 627 -0.10 49.75 52.70
CA ALA A 627 0.62 50.98 53.05
C ALA A 627 1.96 50.74 53.80
N ASP A 628 2.23 49.52 54.25
CA ASP A 628 3.46 49.17 54.99
C ASP A 628 4.59 48.65 54.08
N VAL A 629 4.34 48.47 52.77
CA VAL A 629 5.37 48.05 51.81
C VAL A 629 5.96 49.24 51.03
N GLU A 630 5.20 50.34 50.85
CA GLU A 630 5.70 51.57 50.22
C GLU A 630 6.54 52.45 51.16
N ARG A 631 6.45 52.31 52.49
CA ARG A 631 7.30 53.05 53.45
C ARG A 631 8.72 52.50 53.65
N ALA A 632 9.03 51.32 53.11
CA ALA A 632 10.38 50.74 53.19
C ALA A 632 11.31 51.18 52.05
N ALA A 633 10.78 51.88 51.03
CA ALA A 633 11.55 52.33 49.86
C ALA A 633 11.96 53.83 49.91
N GLU A 634 11.52 54.60 50.90
CA GLU A 634 11.90 56.02 51.07
C GLU A 634 12.99 56.29 52.12
N ASN A 635 13.55 55.26 52.78
CA ASN A 635 14.61 55.41 53.80
C ASN A 635 15.99 54.86 53.39
N LEU A 636 16.28 54.82 52.08
CA LEU A 636 17.62 54.58 51.55
C LEU A 636 17.95 55.64 50.49
N VAL A 637 18.22 56.87 50.97
CA VAL A 637 19.10 57.86 50.35
C VAL A 637 20.22 58.14 51.32
#